data_AF-S3I2I9-F1
#
_entry.id   AF-S3I2I9-F1
#
_cell.length_a   1.000
_cell.length_b   1.000
_cell.length_c   1.000
_cell.angle_alpha   90.00
_cell.angle_beta   90.00
_cell.angle_gamma   90.00
#
_symmetry.space_group_name_H-M   'P 1'
#
loop_
_entity.id
_entity.type
_entity.pdbx_description
1 polymer ?
#
loop_
_entity_poly.entity_id
_entity_poly.type
_entity_poly.pdbx_seq_one_letter_code
_entity_poly.pdbx_strand_id
1 'polypeptide(L)'
;MISASMAYNIVSGNMKQSLDRVASQATVKRDAEYYKDNINKVKDVDDFLGNYRLYSYAMKAYGLDDMTYAKAFMKKVLESDLTDAGSFANKLTDTRYKEFAAAFNFNSPAADAQSNAQEDDLIGLYTQSFADESKNAATETDYYGNAIDAAQDVSDIVGDSRVRTYVLKAYGIDPTYVSNDFLTQVLTSDVNDPNSFVNVNGNEKYQALAAQFSFNADGTVNGAAQTAAQKDAVMEQYNLTVPSIVTPAAADYNKAYYLSKIGAITSVDDLLADSRLTSYIKTAFGMSQDFSTAALRLVLTDASYATSLDLSEANQAFNFNSDGTINGAAASYTAQTPDQIKTMGDLAASATSYYQSTIVNITNVDDLVADAGLTRYIKDAYGIPQTFSDADLKSVLTDATYAASLGYDAVHSAFNFQADGSVPDDVNAQTSAQARVTSSGARSNLDYFQSTIGTISNVDQLIADTKLTSFIKSVYQMPANISDADLKNILIDPSFAAAQGFGNVNSGFSFAADGSAAAASGPQSAEQLMNTTDSYSVRYDDAQQEAMDAAVANYKERMSDDNIKKVDDFLRSNATADLDNSNDGLPDPYQMALRAYGLTEQDVPRSTLRKLLKSDPYDPNGYVASFKDERITNLVRAFNFGTDGKITSEVQALSPAVMAKYATNYKSRATLGMDDGSIKDKASKDATKAVDDFAKGMAEVKSLDDFLKNDKLTSFVLKANGLDPKKYDDETLRKIFTSDPSDSKSYLNTKADSKFKEIVADFNFDTAGDLTRAKIGAVQNVGAEDRTQTNYLQQTLETQQGESNDGVRLALYFARKAPDITSLYSILGDKALFQVITTTFSLPSGISSMDVEKQVDLLKKFVNLDDLQDSKKVDKLLKRFTAMYDLQNNSSNSPALSILTGGTSG
;
A
#
# COMPACT_ATOMS: atom_id res chain seq x y z
N MET A 1 21.09 50.77 -43.78
CA MET A 1 20.48 49.98 -42.69
C MET A 1 20.62 48.51 -43.03
N ILE A 2 20.93 47.64 -42.07
CA ILE A 2 20.92 46.19 -42.29
C ILE A 2 19.46 45.74 -42.41
N SER A 3 19.14 44.92 -43.41
CA SER A 3 17.79 44.40 -43.62
C SER A 3 17.38 43.45 -42.47
N ALA A 4 16.09 43.33 -42.17
CA ALA A 4 15.57 42.44 -41.13
C ALA A 4 15.97 40.99 -41.41
N SER A 5 15.93 40.59 -42.69
CA SER A 5 16.36 39.27 -43.17
C SER A 5 17.83 38.97 -42.87
N MET A 6 18.75 39.92 -43.10
CA MET A 6 20.16 39.71 -42.83
C MET A 6 20.45 39.70 -41.32
N ALA A 7 19.85 40.62 -40.58
CA ALA A 7 20.03 40.72 -39.13
C ALA A 7 19.48 39.50 -38.38
N TYR A 8 18.28 39.02 -38.72
CA TYR A 8 17.73 37.79 -38.14
C TYR A 8 18.64 36.59 -38.38
N ASN A 9 19.12 36.38 -39.61
CA ASN A 9 20.03 35.26 -39.92
C ASN A 9 21.35 35.30 -39.14
N ILE A 10 21.91 36.49 -38.90
CA ILE A 10 23.13 36.64 -38.08
C ILE A 10 22.86 36.27 -36.63
N VAL A 11 21.74 36.75 -36.06
CA VAL A 11 21.40 36.50 -34.66
C VAL A 11 20.95 35.06 -34.43
N SER A 12 20.02 34.54 -35.25
CA SER A 12 19.49 33.19 -35.11
C SER A 12 20.53 32.11 -35.43
N GLY A 13 21.42 32.36 -36.38
CA GLY A 13 22.54 31.46 -36.72
C GLY A 13 23.60 31.33 -35.63
N ASN A 14 23.68 32.29 -34.69
CA ASN A 14 24.63 32.26 -33.57
C ASN A 14 24.02 32.82 -32.28
N MET A 15 22.88 32.26 -31.89
CA MET A 15 22.09 32.74 -30.74
C MET A 15 22.89 32.71 -29.44
N LYS A 16 23.65 31.64 -29.18
CA LYS A 16 24.49 31.51 -27.98
C LYS A 16 25.46 32.69 -27.84
N GLN A 17 26.24 32.97 -28.88
CA GLN A 17 27.19 34.09 -28.85
C GLN A 17 26.48 35.44 -28.69
N SER A 18 25.28 35.58 -29.27
CA SER A 18 24.47 36.79 -29.12
C SER A 18 24.01 37.00 -27.67
N LEU A 19 23.55 35.94 -27.00
CA LEU A 19 23.18 35.98 -25.59
C LEU A 19 24.39 36.19 -24.68
N ASP A 20 25.53 35.54 -24.96
CA ASP A 20 26.78 35.72 -24.21
C ASP A 20 27.25 37.19 -24.27
N ARG A 21 27.12 37.84 -25.43
CA ARG A 21 27.38 39.29 -25.56
C ARG A 21 26.44 40.13 -24.70
N VAL A 22 25.13 39.84 -24.70
CA VAL A 22 24.15 40.55 -23.86
C VAL A 22 24.46 40.35 -22.38
N ALA A 23 24.76 39.12 -21.96
CA ALA A 23 25.13 38.78 -20.58
C ALA A 23 26.39 39.52 -20.11
N SER A 24 27.34 39.78 -21.02
CA SER A 24 28.58 40.51 -20.71
C SER A 24 28.40 42.02 -20.50
N GLN A 25 27.23 42.58 -20.86
CA GLN A 25 26.95 44.01 -20.68
C GLN A 25 26.86 44.35 -19.18
N ALA A 26 27.54 45.41 -18.76
CA ALA A 26 27.71 45.74 -17.34
C ALA A 26 26.37 45.87 -16.57
N THR A 27 25.36 46.49 -17.17
CA THR A 27 24.02 46.63 -16.55
C THR A 27 23.30 45.30 -16.43
N VAL A 28 23.27 44.52 -17.52
CA VAL A 28 22.62 43.19 -17.57
C VAL A 28 23.23 42.26 -16.54
N LYS A 29 24.56 42.21 -16.48
CA LYS A 29 25.30 41.41 -15.50
C LYS A 29 24.93 41.80 -14.06
N ARG A 30 24.92 43.10 -13.74
CA ARG A 30 24.59 43.60 -12.40
C ARG A 30 23.15 43.31 -12.00
N ASP A 31 22.23 43.30 -12.95
CA ASP A 31 20.82 42.98 -12.69
C ASP A 31 20.61 41.47 -12.48
N ALA A 32 21.27 40.63 -13.27
CA ALA A 32 21.27 39.18 -13.09
C ALA A 32 21.89 38.77 -11.75
N GLU A 33 23.05 39.34 -11.39
CA GLU A 33 23.70 39.12 -10.09
C GLU A 33 22.80 39.56 -8.93
N TYR A 34 22.19 40.74 -9.01
CA TYR A 34 21.27 41.20 -7.98
C TYR A 34 20.04 40.30 -7.85
N TYR A 35 19.48 39.80 -8.96
CA TYR A 35 18.36 38.89 -8.93
C TYR A 35 18.73 37.59 -8.22
N LYS A 36 19.80 36.93 -8.67
CA LYS A 36 20.34 35.69 -8.09
C LYS A 36 20.62 35.81 -6.59
N ASP A 37 21.26 36.90 -6.18
CA ASP A 37 21.67 37.08 -4.79
C ASP A 37 20.49 37.38 -3.84
N ASN A 38 19.31 37.75 -4.34
CA ASN A 38 18.24 38.29 -3.50
C ASN A 38 16.86 37.65 -3.70
N ILE A 39 16.57 36.99 -4.82
CA ILE A 39 15.21 36.48 -5.07
C ILE A 39 14.75 35.47 -4.01
N ASN A 40 15.64 34.56 -3.59
CA ASN A 40 15.36 33.56 -2.57
C ASN A 40 15.48 34.08 -1.12
N LYS A 41 15.68 35.40 -0.93
CA LYS A 41 15.61 36.07 0.39
C LYS A 41 14.26 36.75 0.64
N VAL A 42 13.42 36.82 -0.39
CA VAL A 42 12.07 37.37 -0.33
C VAL A 42 11.19 36.46 0.52
N LYS A 43 10.31 37.05 1.34
CA LYS A 43 9.47 36.30 2.29
C LYS A 43 8.12 35.90 1.73
N ASP A 44 7.50 36.78 0.96
CA ASP A 44 6.13 36.63 0.46
C ASP A 44 5.92 37.46 -0.81
N VAL A 45 4.71 37.37 -1.38
CA VAL A 45 4.32 38.10 -2.59
C VAL A 45 4.42 39.61 -2.41
N ASP A 46 4.10 40.14 -1.23
CA ASP A 46 4.14 41.59 -0.98
C ASP A 46 5.58 42.11 -0.93
N ASP A 47 6.50 41.36 -0.31
CA ASP A 47 7.93 41.65 -0.31
C ASP A 47 8.51 41.62 -1.74
N PHE A 48 8.10 40.63 -2.55
CA PHE A 48 8.50 40.56 -3.96
C PHE A 48 8.03 41.77 -4.77
N LEU A 49 6.74 42.10 -4.69
CA LEU A 49 6.14 43.24 -5.40
C LEU A 49 6.64 44.59 -4.86
N GLY A 50 7.09 44.63 -3.60
CA GLY A 50 7.74 45.76 -2.95
C GLY A 50 9.13 46.03 -3.51
N ASN A 51 9.91 44.99 -3.82
CA ASN A 51 11.24 45.10 -4.39
C ASN A 51 11.17 45.32 -5.93
N TYR A 52 11.01 46.59 -6.33
CA TYR A 52 10.84 46.96 -7.75
C TYR A 52 11.96 46.42 -8.65
N ARG A 53 13.20 46.29 -8.16
CA ARG A 53 14.32 45.78 -8.98
C ARG A 53 14.17 44.28 -9.26
N LEU A 54 13.77 43.47 -8.28
CA LEU A 54 13.48 42.05 -8.49
C LEU A 54 12.24 41.85 -9.36
N TYR A 55 11.17 42.58 -9.03
CA TYR A 55 9.90 42.47 -9.72
C TYR A 55 10.00 42.89 -11.19
N SER A 56 10.59 44.04 -11.50
CA SER A 56 10.74 44.50 -12.89
C SER A 56 11.67 43.61 -13.71
N TYR A 57 12.72 43.05 -13.09
CA TYR A 57 13.58 42.04 -13.73
C TYR A 57 12.78 40.80 -14.14
N ALA A 58 12.02 40.23 -13.22
CA ALA A 58 11.18 39.07 -13.49
C ALA A 58 10.11 39.39 -14.55
N MET A 59 9.39 40.52 -14.42
CA MET A 59 8.37 40.91 -15.40
C MET A 59 8.97 41.01 -16.79
N LYS A 60 10.16 41.63 -16.94
CA LYS A 60 10.87 41.67 -18.22
C LYS A 60 11.25 40.28 -18.72
N ALA A 61 11.76 39.40 -17.85
CA ALA A 61 12.11 38.03 -18.26
C ALA A 61 10.93 37.31 -18.93
N TYR A 62 9.72 37.48 -18.40
CA TYR A 62 8.51 36.85 -18.95
C TYR A 62 7.81 37.70 -20.02
N GLY A 63 8.43 38.79 -20.48
CA GLY A 63 7.90 39.69 -21.52
C GLY A 63 6.68 40.50 -21.07
N LEU A 64 6.53 40.75 -19.78
CA LEU A 64 5.45 41.52 -19.15
C LEU A 64 5.93 42.91 -18.70
N ASP A 65 6.98 43.45 -19.32
CA ASP A 65 7.61 44.71 -18.90
C ASP A 65 6.65 45.91 -18.95
N ASP A 66 5.73 45.93 -19.91
CA ASP A 66 4.66 46.91 -20.06
C ASP A 66 3.61 46.83 -18.94
N MET A 67 3.49 45.69 -18.26
CA MET A 67 2.52 45.43 -17.19
C MET A 67 3.11 45.61 -15.78
N THR A 68 4.33 46.12 -15.66
CA THR A 68 5.00 46.37 -14.36
C THR A 68 4.24 47.35 -13.45
N TYR A 69 3.31 48.15 -13.96
CA TYR A 69 2.46 49.01 -13.14
C TYR A 69 1.30 48.24 -12.46
N ALA A 70 0.91 47.08 -12.98
CA ALA A 70 -0.29 46.34 -12.59
C ALA A 70 -0.06 45.43 -11.37
N LYS A 71 0.54 45.95 -10.29
CA LYS A 71 0.96 45.16 -9.11
C LYS A 71 -0.19 44.37 -8.47
N ALA A 72 -1.38 44.94 -8.35
CA ALA A 72 -2.55 44.26 -7.77
C ALA A 72 -3.03 43.09 -8.65
N PHE A 73 -2.92 43.22 -9.97
CA PHE A 73 -3.21 42.12 -10.90
C PHE A 73 -2.17 41.02 -10.75
N MET A 74 -0.88 41.38 -10.71
CA MET A 74 0.20 40.41 -10.53
C MET A 74 0.20 39.73 -9.16
N LYS A 75 -0.28 40.39 -8.11
CA LYS A 75 -0.53 39.77 -6.82
C LYS A 75 -1.51 38.60 -6.97
N LYS A 76 -2.66 38.82 -7.62
CA LYS A 76 -3.64 37.74 -7.89
C LYS A 76 -3.08 36.61 -8.75
N VAL A 77 -2.21 36.94 -9.71
CA VAL A 77 -1.53 35.93 -10.54
C VAL A 77 -0.61 35.06 -9.69
N LEU A 78 0.23 35.68 -8.85
CA LEU A 78 1.17 34.98 -7.97
C LEU A 78 0.48 34.24 -6.82
N GLU A 79 -0.70 34.67 -6.38
CA GLU A 79 -1.53 34.01 -5.36
C GLU A 79 -2.47 32.93 -5.95
N SER A 80 -2.43 32.68 -7.26
CA SER A 80 -3.25 31.64 -7.88
C SER A 80 -2.70 30.24 -7.63
N ASP A 81 -3.55 29.34 -7.16
CA ASP A 81 -3.27 27.90 -7.17
C ASP A 81 -3.33 27.38 -8.62
N LEU A 82 -2.20 26.97 -9.17
CA LEU A 82 -2.14 26.48 -10.55
C LEU A 82 -2.68 25.06 -10.69
N THR A 83 -2.85 24.32 -9.60
CA THR A 83 -3.47 22.98 -9.61
C THR A 83 -5.00 23.06 -9.77
N ASP A 84 -5.62 24.17 -9.32
CA ASP A 84 -7.03 24.45 -9.57
C ASP A 84 -7.26 25.02 -10.99
N ALA A 85 -7.92 24.25 -11.85
CA ALA A 85 -8.29 24.68 -13.20
C ALA A 85 -9.17 25.96 -13.22
N GLY A 86 -9.87 26.26 -12.13
CA GLY A 86 -10.70 27.46 -11.94
C GLY A 86 -9.94 28.69 -11.42
N SER A 87 -8.64 28.60 -11.13
CA SER A 87 -7.89 29.70 -10.54
C SER A 87 -7.73 30.90 -11.48
N PHE A 88 -7.42 32.07 -10.89
CA PHE A 88 -7.36 33.32 -11.63
C PHE A 88 -6.35 33.25 -12.78
N ALA A 89 -5.12 32.81 -12.50
CA ALA A 89 -4.09 32.62 -13.53
C ALA A 89 -4.55 31.62 -14.59
N ASN A 90 -5.18 30.49 -14.24
CA ASN A 90 -5.64 29.48 -15.19
C ASN A 90 -6.76 29.97 -16.13
N LYS A 91 -7.54 30.96 -15.73
CA LYS A 91 -8.58 31.61 -16.55
C LYS A 91 -8.05 32.65 -17.54
N LEU A 92 -6.80 33.11 -17.40
CA LEU A 92 -6.23 34.11 -18.31
C LEU A 92 -5.92 33.49 -19.69
N THR A 93 -6.27 34.22 -20.74
CA THR A 93 -5.96 33.85 -22.13
C THR A 93 -4.46 33.96 -22.43
N ASP A 94 -3.80 34.97 -21.88
CA ASP A 94 -2.36 35.17 -22.02
C ASP A 94 -1.60 34.22 -21.08
N THR A 95 -0.91 33.24 -21.67
CA THR A 95 -0.22 32.17 -20.94
C THR A 95 1.00 32.67 -20.16
N ARG A 96 1.55 33.84 -20.51
CA ARG A 96 2.74 34.40 -19.84
C ARG A 96 2.51 34.63 -18.35
N TYR A 97 1.29 34.93 -17.94
CA TYR A 97 0.95 35.06 -16.51
C TYR A 97 1.00 33.72 -15.77
N LYS A 98 0.59 32.62 -16.43
CA LYS A 98 0.71 31.27 -15.86
C LYS A 98 2.17 30.83 -15.82
N GLU A 99 2.92 31.09 -16.87
CA GLU A 99 4.38 30.85 -16.93
C GLU A 99 5.11 31.63 -15.83
N PHE A 100 4.71 32.88 -15.59
CA PHE A 100 5.23 33.72 -14.52
C PHE A 100 4.89 33.12 -13.16
N ALA A 101 3.62 32.83 -12.87
CA ALA A 101 3.19 32.23 -11.60
C ALA A 101 3.89 30.90 -11.33
N ALA A 102 4.05 30.04 -12.35
CA ALA A 102 4.67 28.72 -12.21
C ALA A 102 6.17 28.78 -11.87
N ALA A 103 6.80 29.94 -12.05
CA ALA A 103 8.20 30.15 -11.72
C ALA A 103 8.43 30.48 -10.25
N PHE A 104 7.38 30.78 -9.48
CA PHE A 104 7.48 31.21 -8.08
C PHE A 104 6.67 30.29 -7.16
N ASN A 105 7.26 29.93 -6.02
CA ASN A 105 6.70 28.99 -5.05
C ASN A 105 5.88 29.69 -3.94
N PHE A 106 5.22 30.83 -4.21
CA PHE A 106 4.50 31.57 -3.18
C PHE A 106 3.24 30.87 -2.64
N ASN A 107 2.67 29.93 -3.41
CA ASN A 107 1.50 29.15 -3.01
C ASN A 107 1.84 27.67 -2.78
N SER A 108 3.06 27.37 -2.32
CA SER A 108 3.34 26.01 -1.88
C SER A 108 2.39 25.63 -0.72
N PRO A 109 1.96 24.36 -0.63
CA PRO A 109 1.20 23.87 0.52
C PRO A 109 1.88 24.20 1.84
N ALA A 110 1.09 24.25 2.92
CA ALA A 110 1.64 24.36 4.26
C ALA A 110 2.67 23.25 4.50
N ALA A 111 3.71 23.58 5.26
CA ALA A 111 4.70 22.59 5.65
C ALA A 111 4.12 21.74 6.78
N ASP A 112 4.08 20.44 6.56
CA ASP A 112 3.60 19.46 7.55
C ASP A 112 4.78 18.59 7.98
N ALA A 113 4.78 18.12 9.23
CA ALA A 113 5.85 17.25 9.74
C ALA A 113 5.99 15.96 8.91
N GLN A 114 4.88 15.46 8.37
CA GLN A 114 4.77 14.44 7.34
C GLN A 114 3.64 14.83 6.39
N SER A 115 3.76 14.53 5.10
CA SER A 115 2.61 14.53 4.21
C SER A 115 1.73 13.31 4.47
N ASN A 116 0.46 13.35 4.07
CA ASN A 116 -0.45 12.20 4.22
C ASN A 116 0.15 10.89 3.67
N ALA A 117 0.87 10.96 2.55
CA ALA A 117 1.52 9.78 1.98
C ALA A 117 2.66 9.25 2.88
N GLN A 118 3.49 10.14 3.43
CA GLN A 118 4.56 9.74 4.37
C GLN A 118 4.00 9.17 5.68
N GLU A 119 2.88 9.72 6.17
CA GLU A 119 2.17 9.22 7.34
C GLU A 119 1.57 7.83 7.09
N ASP A 120 0.86 7.64 5.96
CA ASP A 120 0.29 6.36 5.57
C ASP A 120 1.39 5.29 5.37
N ASP A 121 2.50 5.65 4.73
CA ASP A 121 3.67 4.76 4.56
C ASP A 121 4.24 4.32 5.91
N LEU A 122 4.41 5.24 6.86
CA LEU A 122 4.94 4.93 8.19
C LEU A 122 3.98 4.03 8.98
N ILE A 123 2.67 4.32 8.94
CA ILE A 123 1.65 3.48 9.58
C ILE A 123 1.64 2.08 8.96
N GLY A 124 1.72 1.98 7.63
CA GLY A 124 1.81 0.72 6.91
C GLY A 124 3.03 -0.10 7.34
N LEU A 125 4.21 0.54 7.40
CA LEU A 125 5.45 -0.08 7.88
C LEU A 125 5.36 -0.49 9.36
N TYR A 126 4.75 0.34 10.21
CA TYR A 126 4.52 0.02 11.62
C TYR A 126 3.65 -1.24 11.76
N THR A 127 2.52 -1.32 11.06
CA THR A 127 1.65 -2.50 11.08
C THR A 127 2.35 -3.73 10.50
N GLN A 128 3.08 -3.57 9.38
CA GLN A 128 3.84 -4.66 8.75
C GLN A 128 4.94 -5.21 9.67
N SER A 129 5.54 -4.37 10.53
CA SER A 129 6.60 -4.80 11.46
C SER A 129 6.17 -5.95 12.38
N PHE A 130 4.88 -6.04 12.73
CA PHE A 130 4.34 -7.12 13.56
C PHE A 130 4.21 -8.44 12.77
N ALA A 131 3.80 -8.36 11.51
CA ALA A 131 3.77 -9.52 10.63
C ALA A 131 5.20 -10.04 10.35
N ASP A 132 6.15 -9.13 10.15
CA ASP A 132 7.57 -9.46 9.97
C ASP A 132 8.16 -10.09 11.25
N GLU A 133 7.80 -9.58 12.42
CA GLU A 133 8.19 -10.16 13.72
C GLU A 133 7.68 -11.60 13.86
N SER A 134 6.41 -11.86 13.55
CA SER A 134 5.81 -13.21 13.57
C SER A 134 6.55 -14.17 12.62
N LYS A 135 6.83 -13.71 11.40
CA LYS A 135 7.58 -14.48 10.40
C LYS A 135 9.02 -14.76 10.83
N ASN A 136 9.68 -13.78 11.44
CA ASN A 136 11.03 -13.93 11.96
C ASN A 136 11.06 -14.94 13.12
N ALA A 137 10.07 -14.91 14.01
CA ALA A 137 9.96 -15.88 15.10
C ALA A 137 9.83 -17.32 14.58
N ALA A 138 8.98 -17.56 13.58
CA ALA A 138 8.87 -18.86 12.92
C ALA A 138 10.18 -19.28 12.25
N THR A 139 10.81 -18.37 11.50
CA THR A 139 12.09 -18.63 10.79
C THR A 139 13.22 -19.00 11.75
N GLU A 140 13.35 -18.31 12.88
CA GLU A 140 14.35 -18.63 13.88
C GLU A 140 14.02 -19.92 14.64
N THR A 141 12.73 -20.22 14.87
CA THR A 141 12.27 -21.48 15.49
C THR A 141 12.64 -22.68 14.62
N ASP A 142 12.37 -22.60 13.31
CA ASP A 142 12.73 -23.63 12.34
C ASP A 142 14.25 -23.82 12.25
N TYR A 143 15.00 -22.72 12.24
CA TYR A 143 16.46 -22.77 12.21
C TYR A 143 17.00 -23.46 13.47
N TYR A 144 16.56 -23.04 14.66
CA TYR A 144 16.91 -23.66 15.92
C TYR A 144 16.61 -25.15 15.92
N GLY A 145 15.40 -25.53 15.50
CA GLY A 145 14.94 -26.92 15.48
C GLY A 145 15.80 -27.85 14.64
N ASN A 146 16.23 -27.40 13.47
CA ASN A 146 17.12 -28.16 12.60
C ASN A 146 18.56 -28.18 13.13
N ALA A 147 19.04 -27.05 13.64
CA ALA A 147 20.41 -26.94 14.15
C ALA A 147 20.62 -27.81 15.40
N ILE A 148 19.65 -27.84 16.32
CA ILE A 148 19.77 -28.62 17.56
C ILE A 148 19.70 -30.13 17.33
N ASP A 149 18.95 -30.58 16.31
CA ASP A 149 18.92 -32.00 15.91
C ASP A 149 20.28 -32.48 15.36
N ALA A 150 21.05 -31.58 14.78
CA ALA A 150 22.38 -31.87 14.23
C ALA A 150 23.52 -31.69 15.25
N ALA A 151 23.27 -31.01 16.37
CA ALA A 151 24.30 -30.70 17.35
C ALA A 151 24.82 -31.96 18.06
N GLN A 152 26.15 -32.09 18.12
CA GLN A 152 26.83 -33.22 18.78
C GLN A 152 27.80 -32.74 19.86
N ASP A 153 28.13 -31.46 19.88
CA ASP A 153 28.96 -30.82 20.89
C ASP A 153 28.40 -29.45 21.28
N VAL A 154 28.62 -29.02 22.52
CA VAL A 154 28.19 -27.70 23.01
C VAL A 154 28.76 -26.55 22.16
N SER A 155 29.91 -26.74 21.51
CA SER A 155 30.49 -25.78 20.57
C SER A 155 29.63 -25.53 19.32
N ASP A 156 28.82 -26.51 18.90
CA ASP A 156 27.87 -26.34 17.79
C ASP A 156 26.77 -25.32 18.15
N ILE A 157 26.46 -25.16 19.44
CA ILE A 157 25.45 -24.24 19.96
C ILE A 157 26.05 -22.86 20.21
N VAL A 158 27.15 -22.78 20.97
CA VAL A 158 27.74 -21.49 21.35
C VAL A 158 28.49 -20.82 20.19
N GLY A 159 28.93 -21.61 19.21
CA GLY A 159 29.59 -21.16 17.99
C GLY A 159 28.63 -20.57 16.96
N ASP A 160 27.37 -21.03 16.93
CA ASP A 160 26.33 -20.48 16.06
C ASP A 160 25.63 -19.29 16.75
N SER A 161 25.86 -18.09 16.21
CA SER A 161 25.29 -16.87 16.78
C SER A 161 23.76 -16.83 16.78
N ARG A 162 23.09 -17.49 15.82
CA ARG A 162 21.62 -17.54 15.74
C ARG A 162 21.08 -18.48 16.81
N VAL A 163 21.60 -19.70 16.90
CA VAL A 163 21.21 -20.67 17.93
C VAL A 163 21.47 -20.11 19.33
N ARG A 164 22.66 -19.54 19.56
CA ARG A 164 23.00 -18.89 20.83
C ARG A 164 22.01 -17.79 21.20
N THR A 165 21.69 -16.91 20.25
CA THR A 165 20.73 -15.81 20.47
C THR A 165 19.34 -16.35 20.78
N TYR A 166 18.91 -17.36 20.05
CA TYR A 166 17.60 -17.99 20.22
C TYR A 166 17.42 -18.56 21.63
N VAL A 167 18.35 -19.42 22.08
CA VAL A 167 18.24 -20.08 23.39
C VAL A 167 18.35 -19.10 24.56
N LEU A 168 19.20 -18.07 24.44
CA LEU A 168 19.32 -17.03 25.47
C LEU A 168 18.04 -16.19 25.55
N LYS A 169 17.52 -15.74 24.41
CA LYS A 169 16.29 -14.95 24.36
C LYS A 169 15.07 -15.72 24.89
N ALA A 170 14.96 -17.02 24.57
CA ALA A 170 13.89 -17.88 25.09
C ALA A 170 13.82 -17.85 26.63
N TYR A 171 14.96 -17.80 27.31
CA TYR A 171 15.01 -17.73 28.77
C TYR A 171 15.17 -16.31 29.32
N GLY A 172 14.88 -15.29 28.49
CA GLY A 172 14.93 -13.88 28.88
C GLY A 172 16.33 -13.39 29.26
N ILE A 173 17.37 -13.94 28.62
CA ILE A 173 18.77 -13.57 28.82
C ILE A 173 19.22 -12.71 27.63
N ASP A 174 19.75 -11.51 27.92
CA ASP A 174 20.30 -10.63 26.89
C ASP A 174 21.61 -11.23 26.32
N PRO A 175 21.66 -11.58 25.03
CA PRO A 175 22.83 -12.21 24.42
C PRO A 175 24.06 -11.30 24.33
N THR A 176 23.89 -9.98 24.49
CA THR A 176 24.96 -8.97 24.30
C THR A 176 26.12 -9.14 25.27
N TYR A 177 25.83 -9.59 26.50
CA TYR A 177 26.80 -9.64 27.59
C TYR A 177 27.20 -11.07 27.98
N VAL A 178 26.78 -12.07 27.21
CA VAL A 178 27.06 -13.48 27.49
C VAL A 178 28.20 -13.96 26.59
N SER A 179 29.36 -14.21 27.20
CA SER A 179 30.49 -14.82 26.50
C SER A 179 30.22 -16.29 26.17
N ASN A 180 30.78 -16.78 25.06
CA ASN A 180 30.71 -18.20 24.68
C ASN A 180 31.22 -19.12 25.81
N ASP A 181 32.36 -18.79 26.43
CA ASP A 181 32.96 -19.62 27.51
C ASP A 181 32.01 -19.78 28.71
N PHE A 182 31.41 -18.68 29.16
CA PHE A 182 30.43 -18.73 30.26
C PHE A 182 29.23 -19.60 29.88
N LEU A 183 28.70 -19.44 28.67
CA LEU A 183 27.56 -20.22 28.22
C LEU A 183 27.91 -21.72 28.08
N THR A 184 29.11 -22.05 27.60
CA THR A 184 29.61 -23.44 27.58
C THR A 184 29.60 -24.05 28.97
N GLN A 185 30.09 -23.32 29.98
CA GLN A 185 30.10 -23.80 31.37
C GLN A 185 28.68 -23.96 31.94
N VAL A 186 27.75 -23.08 31.56
CA VAL A 186 26.33 -23.21 31.93
C VAL A 186 25.71 -24.46 31.29
N LEU A 187 25.85 -24.65 29.99
CA LEU A 187 25.18 -25.73 29.24
C LEU A 187 25.74 -27.13 29.53
N THR A 188 26.96 -27.22 30.07
CA THR A 188 27.62 -28.49 30.47
C THR A 188 27.50 -28.79 31.96
N SER A 189 26.80 -27.96 32.73
CA SER A 189 26.62 -28.15 34.17
C SER A 189 25.51 -29.14 34.50
N ASP A 190 25.75 -30.01 35.48
CA ASP A 190 24.68 -30.82 36.08
C ASP A 190 23.85 -29.95 37.04
N VAL A 191 22.60 -29.68 36.67
CA VAL A 191 21.67 -28.88 37.48
C VAL A 191 21.29 -29.55 38.82
N ASN A 192 21.50 -30.86 38.97
CA ASN A 192 21.19 -31.59 40.20
C ASN A 192 22.34 -31.61 41.21
N ASP A 193 23.57 -31.25 40.81
CA ASP A 193 24.70 -31.09 41.72
C ASP A 193 24.71 -29.67 42.30
N PRO A 194 24.49 -29.47 43.62
CA PRO A 194 24.48 -28.14 44.23
C PRO A 194 25.79 -27.35 44.06
N ASN A 195 26.90 -28.02 43.73
CA ASN A 195 28.21 -27.39 43.53
C ASN A 195 28.58 -27.19 42.05
N SER A 196 27.69 -27.53 41.11
CA SER A 196 27.95 -27.33 39.68
C SER A 196 28.10 -25.85 39.33
N PHE A 197 28.75 -25.56 38.20
CA PHE A 197 29.05 -24.18 37.82
C PHE A 197 27.78 -23.32 37.72
N VAL A 198 26.70 -23.83 37.11
CA VAL A 198 25.43 -23.11 36.99
C VAL A 198 24.73 -22.87 38.33
N ASN A 199 24.88 -23.77 39.30
CA ASN A 199 24.27 -23.61 40.63
C ASN A 199 25.04 -22.63 41.53
N VAL A 200 26.35 -22.47 41.30
CA VAL A 200 27.20 -21.55 42.08
C VAL A 200 27.29 -20.16 41.43
N ASN A 201 27.33 -20.08 40.09
CA ASN A 201 27.62 -18.86 39.35
C ASN A 201 26.45 -18.38 38.45
N GLY A 202 25.46 -19.24 38.21
CA GLY A 202 24.27 -18.92 37.44
C GLY A 202 23.13 -18.40 38.31
N ASN A 203 22.15 -17.76 37.68
CA ASN A 203 20.86 -17.43 38.28
C ASN A 203 19.79 -18.43 37.80
N GLU A 204 18.55 -18.26 38.27
CA GLU A 204 17.42 -19.12 37.91
C GLU A 204 17.21 -19.25 36.39
N LYS A 205 17.46 -18.19 35.60
CA LYS A 205 17.33 -18.24 34.13
C LYS A 205 18.37 -19.16 33.49
N TYR A 206 19.62 -19.10 33.96
CA TYR A 206 20.68 -19.99 33.47
C TYR A 206 20.48 -21.43 33.93
N GLN A 207 19.94 -21.65 35.14
CA GLN A 207 19.58 -22.99 35.63
C GLN A 207 18.45 -23.59 34.80
N ALA A 208 17.40 -22.81 34.51
CA ALA A 208 16.29 -23.22 33.67
C ALA A 208 16.73 -23.53 32.23
N LEU A 209 17.63 -22.72 31.67
CA LEU A 209 18.24 -22.96 30.37
C LEU A 209 19.09 -24.24 30.36
N ALA A 210 19.98 -24.42 31.33
CA ALA A 210 20.86 -25.60 31.43
C ALA A 210 20.06 -26.90 31.54
N ALA A 211 18.93 -26.90 32.26
CA ALA A 211 18.05 -28.06 32.38
C ALA A 211 17.45 -28.55 31.05
N GLN A 212 17.51 -27.74 29.99
CA GLN A 212 17.02 -28.11 28.67
C GLN A 212 18.04 -28.86 27.81
N PHE A 213 19.26 -29.06 28.28
CA PHE A 213 20.31 -29.69 27.49
C PHE A 213 20.85 -30.94 28.16
N SER A 214 21.32 -31.87 27.34
CA SER A 214 21.80 -33.20 27.76
C SER A 214 23.30 -33.38 27.43
N PHE A 215 24.10 -32.33 27.61
CA PHE A 215 25.56 -32.38 27.40
C PHE A 215 26.29 -33.06 28.56
N ASN A 216 27.33 -33.80 28.24
CA ASN A 216 28.33 -34.28 29.19
C ASN A 216 29.20 -33.11 29.67
N ALA A 217 29.91 -33.32 30.78
CA ALA A 217 30.84 -32.31 31.33
C ALA A 217 31.99 -31.92 30.37
N ASP A 218 32.29 -32.76 29.37
CA ASP A 218 33.28 -32.47 28.33
C ASP A 218 32.70 -31.74 27.10
N GLY A 219 31.39 -31.46 27.08
CA GLY A 219 30.70 -30.79 25.98
C GLY A 219 30.02 -31.70 24.98
N THR A 220 30.30 -33.00 24.97
CA THR A 220 29.73 -33.96 24.01
C THR A 220 28.36 -34.48 24.44
N VAL A 221 27.64 -35.19 23.56
CA VAL A 221 26.35 -35.82 23.88
C VAL A 221 26.41 -37.35 23.76
N ASN A 222 25.63 -38.06 24.58
CA ASN A 222 25.38 -39.50 24.40
C ASN A 222 24.04 -39.72 23.68
N GLY A 223 23.93 -39.20 22.45
CA GLY A 223 22.70 -39.21 21.65
C GLY A 223 22.39 -37.84 21.05
N ALA A 224 21.30 -37.22 21.50
CA ALA A 224 20.90 -35.88 21.07
C ALA A 224 21.22 -34.84 22.14
N ALA A 225 21.51 -33.60 21.73
CA ALA A 225 21.75 -32.47 22.63
C ALA A 225 20.51 -32.12 23.48
N GLN A 226 19.32 -32.44 22.99
CA GLN A 226 18.05 -32.32 23.70
C GLN A 226 17.17 -33.54 23.46
N THR A 227 16.34 -33.88 24.45
CA THR A 227 15.18 -34.73 24.22
C THR A 227 14.11 -33.96 23.45
N ALA A 228 13.15 -34.67 22.83
CA ALA A 228 12.03 -34.03 22.13
C ALA A 228 11.27 -33.05 23.05
N ALA A 229 11.01 -33.44 24.30
CA ALA A 229 10.34 -32.57 25.28
C ALA A 229 11.14 -31.32 25.64
N GLN A 230 12.47 -31.44 25.79
CA GLN A 230 13.33 -30.27 26.05
C GLN A 230 13.39 -29.34 24.84
N LYS A 231 13.46 -29.89 23.63
CA LYS A 231 13.42 -29.13 22.37
C LYS A 231 12.11 -28.34 22.25
N ASP A 232 10.98 -29.02 22.43
CA ASP A 232 9.65 -28.40 22.39
C ASP A 232 9.53 -27.31 23.46
N ALA A 233 10.05 -27.54 24.67
CA ALA A 233 10.04 -26.54 25.74
C ALA A 233 10.83 -25.27 25.38
N VAL A 234 12.00 -25.39 24.73
CA VAL A 234 12.78 -24.21 24.29
C VAL A 234 12.06 -23.46 23.17
N MET A 235 11.45 -24.18 22.23
CA MET A 235 10.68 -23.58 21.14
C MET A 235 9.43 -22.86 21.64
N GLU A 236 8.67 -23.51 22.53
CA GLU A 236 7.50 -22.94 23.19
C GLU A 236 7.91 -21.67 23.96
N GLN A 237 8.93 -21.78 24.81
CA GLN A 237 9.37 -20.65 25.62
C GLN A 237 9.80 -19.46 24.74
N TYR A 238 10.52 -19.70 23.64
CA TYR A 238 10.88 -18.64 22.69
C TYR A 238 9.63 -17.97 22.09
N ASN A 239 8.69 -18.76 21.56
CA ASN A 239 7.50 -18.24 20.89
C ASN A 239 6.55 -17.51 21.84
N LEU A 240 6.55 -17.86 23.13
CA LEU A 240 5.73 -17.19 24.15
C LEU A 240 6.37 -15.92 24.74
N THR A 241 7.69 -15.75 24.64
CA THR A 241 8.40 -14.68 25.37
C THR A 241 9.13 -13.66 24.51
N VAL A 242 9.56 -14.05 23.31
CA VAL A 242 10.42 -13.21 22.48
C VAL A 242 9.62 -12.29 21.56
N PRO A 243 8.62 -12.79 20.81
CA PRO A 243 7.72 -11.91 20.08
C PRO A 243 6.96 -10.99 21.04
N SER A 244 6.81 -9.73 20.67
CA SER A 244 5.99 -8.75 21.38
C SER A 244 4.48 -8.98 21.20
N ILE A 245 4.10 -10.01 20.46
CA ILE A 245 2.73 -10.37 20.08
C ILE A 245 2.48 -11.87 20.24
N VAL A 246 1.21 -12.25 20.35
CA VAL A 246 0.82 -13.66 20.27
C VAL A 246 0.88 -14.07 18.80
N THR A 247 1.95 -14.78 18.42
CA THR A 247 2.09 -15.33 17.07
C THR A 247 1.16 -16.53 16.86
N PRO A 248 0.90 -16.98 15.62
CA PRO A 248 0.18 -18.22 15.38
C PRO A 248 0.77 -19.43 16.12
N ALA A 249 2.10 -19.55 16.16
CA ALA A 249 2.78 -20.61 16.91
C ALA A 249 2.54 -20.49 18.42
N ALA A 250 2.61 -19.28 19.00
CA ALA A 250 2.27 -19.04 20.40
C ALA A 250 0.81 -19.40 20.71
N ALA A 251 -0.10 -19.09 19.78
CA ALA A 251 -1.51 -19.44 19.88
C ALA A 251 -1.71 -20.97 19.87
N ASP A 252 -0.99 -21.69 19.01
CA ASP A 252 -1.00 -23.16 18.96
C ASP A 252 -0.46 -23.77 20.26
N TYR A 253 0.64 -23.26 20.80
CA TYR A 253 1.15 -23.69 22.11
C TYR A 253 0.15 -23.44 23.22
N ASN A 254 -0.48 -22.28 23.26
CA ASN A 254 -1.53 -21.96 24.23
C ASN A 254 -2.74 -22.89 24.11
N LYS A 255 -3.15 -23.22 22.88
CA LYS A 255 -4.22 -24.19 22.61
C LYS A 255 -3.84 -25.59 23.07
N ALA A 256 -2.64 -26.06 22.73
CA ALA A 256 -2.13 -27.36 23.16
C ALA A 256 -2.06 -27.45 24.69
N TYR A 257 -1.59 -26.39 25.36
CA TYR A 257 -1.59 -26.31 26.81
C TYR A 257 -2.99 -26.41 27.39
N TYR A 258 -3.94 -25.62 26.87
CA TYR A 258 -5.33 -25.64 27.29
C TYR A 258 -5.94 -27.05 27.17
N LEU A 259 -5.81 -27.68 26.00
CA LEU A 259 -6.30 -29.04 25.74
C LEU A 259 -5.68 -30.08 26.69
N SER A 260 -4.39 -29.96 27.00
CA SER A 260 -3.69 -30.90 27.88
C SER A 260 -4.09 -30.79 29.37
N LYS A 261 -4.61 -29.63 29.80
CA LYS A 261 -4.86 -29.33 31.21
C LYS A 261 -6.34 -29.28 31.57
N ILE A 262 -7.20 -28.80 30.68
CA ILE A 262 -8.61 -28.51 31.02
C ILE A 262 -9.38 -29.75 31.50
N GLY A 263 -9.07 -30.93 30.97
CA GLY A 263 -9.70 -32.18 31.39
C GLY A 263 -9.37 -32.62 32.82
N ALA A 264 -8.30 -32.06 33.43
CA ALA A 264 -7.88 -32.40 34.80
C ALA A 264 -8.41 -31.42 35.87
N ILE A 265 -9.04 -30.32 35.45
CA ILE A 265 -9.64 -29.33 36.35
C ILE A 265 -10.87 -29.93 37.04
N THR A 266 -11.00 -29.74 38.36
CA THR A 266 -12.14 -30.29 39.14
C THR A 266 -13.05 -29.23 39.74
N SER A 267 -12.62 -27.96 39.72
CA SER A 267 -13.38 -26.82 40.21
C SER A 267 -12.99 -25.53 39.47
N VAL A 268 -13.82 -24.49 39.59
CA VAL A 268 -13.49 -23.15 39.08
C VAL A 268 -12.22 -22.63 39.72
N ASP A 269 -12.00 -22.90 41.01
CA ASP A 269 -10.84 -22.38 41.72
C ASP A 269 -9.53 -23.05 41.21
N ASP A 270 -9.57 -24.33 40.82
CA ASP A 270 -8.44 -25.00 40.15
C ASP A 270 -8.12 -24.34 38.80
N LEU A 271 -9.16 -23.99 38.03
CA LEU A 271 -9.01 -23.33 36.73
C LEU A 271 -8.41 -21.93 36.90
N LEU A 272 -8.88 -21.17 37.90
CA LEU A 272 -8.44 -19.80 38.16
C LEU A 272 -7.03 -19.72 38.75
N ALA A 273 -6.51 -20.82 39.31
CA ALA A 273 -5.14 -20.91 39.80
C ALA A 273 -4.10 -20.98 38.66
N ASP A 274 -4.50 -21.38 37.46
CA ASP A 274 -3.63 -21.42 36.27
C ASP A 274 -3.81 -20.15 35.43
N SER A 275 -2.81 -19.27 35.48
CA SER A 275 -2.83 -17.99 34.75
C SER A 275 -2.89 -18.16 33.24
N ARG A 276 -2.35 -19.25 32.69
CA ARG A 276 -2.36 -19.52 31.24
C ARG A 276 -3.73 -19.99 30.79
N LEU A 277 -4.41 -20.84 31.57
CA LEU A 277 -5.80 -21.22 31.30
C LEU A 277 -6.75 -20.03 31.40
N THR A 278 -6.59 -19.18 32.42
CA THR A 278 -7.43 -17.98 32.55
C THR A 278 -7.19 -16.98 31.43
N SER A 279 -5.94 -16.77 31.01
CA SER A 279 -5.62 -15.90 29.86
C SER A 279 -6.23 -16.45 28.57
N TYR A 280 -6.15 -17.77 28.34
CA TYR A 280 -6.78 -18.43 27.20
C TYR A 280 -8.30 -18.19 27.15
N ILE A 281 -8.98 -18.36 28.28
CA ILE A 281 -10.44 -18.17 28.39
C ILE A 281 -10.80 -16.71 28.17
N LYS A 282 -10.07 -15.78 28.79
CA LYS A 282 -10.30 -14.34 28.57
C LYS A 282 -10.23 -14.00 27.09
N THR A 283 -9.18 -14.44 26.40
CA THR A 283 -9.02 -14.25 24.96
C THR A 283 -10.15 -14.90 24.16
N ALA A 284 -10.49 -16.16 24.46
CA ALA A 284 -11.55 -16.90 23.77
C ALA A 284 -12.91 -16.20 23.82
N PHE A 285 -13.22 -15.50 24.92
CA PHE A 285 -14.50 -14.82 25.11
C PHE A 285 -14.39 -13.29 25.04
N GLY A 286 -13.34 -12.75 24.41
CA GLY A 286 -13.21 -11.30 24.16
C GLY A 286 -13.09 -10.45 25.42
N MET A 287 -12.59 -11.01 26.52
CA MET A 287 -12.34 -10.29 27.76
C MET A 287 -10.94 -9.65 27.72
N SER A 288 -10.82 -8.42 28.20
CA SER A 288 -9.51 -7.79 28.43
C SER A 288 -8.64 -8.65 29.36
N GLN A 289 -7.32 -8.67 29.14
CA GLN A 289 -6.39 -9.41 30.00
C GLN A 289 -6.42 -8.90 31.46
N ASP A 290 -6.75 -7.62 31.66
CA ASP A 290 -6.92 -7.00 32.99
C ASP A 290 -8.26 -7.34 33.66
N PHE A 291 -9.13 -8.11 32.98
CA PHE A 291 -10.38 -8.57 33.56
C PHE A 291 -10.11 -9.39 34.83
N SER A 292 -10.69 -8.95 35.95
CA SER A 292 -10.32 -9.50 37.26
C SER A 292 -10.68 -10.98 37.40
N THR A 293 -9.83 -11.75 38.08
CA THR A 293 -10.07 -13.18 38.39
C THR A 293 -11.36 -13.38 39.20
N ALA A 294 -11.71 -12.43 40.08
CA ALA A 294 -12.95 -12.47 40.85
C ALA A 294 -14.20 -12.30 39.96
N ALA A 295 -14.15 -11.37 38.99
CA ALA A 295 -15.22 -11.22 38.02
C ALA A 295 -15.33 -12.44 37.10
N LEU A 296 -14.19 -13.02 36.67
CA LEU A 296 -14.19 -14.24 35.86
C LEU A 296 -14.82 -15.41 36.62
N ARG A 297 -14.52 -15.55 37.93
CA ARG A 297 -15.19 -16.56 38.78
C ARG A 297 -16.70 -16.42 38.72
N LEU A 298 -17.22 -15.20 38.89
CA LEU A 298 -18.66 -14.93 38.87
C LEU A 298 -19.25 -15.23 37.49
N VAL A 299 -18.59 -14.84 36.39
CA VAL A 299 -19.01 -15.18 35.02
C VAL A 299 -19.14 -16.70 34.85
N LEU A 300 -18.19 -17.48 35.37
CA LEU A 300 -18.20 -18.94 35.23
C LEU A 300 -19.21 -19.66 36.15
N THR A 301 -19.69 -19.02 37.23
CA THR A 301 -20.59 -19.66 38.21
C THR A 301 -22.01 -19.08 38.28
N ASP A 302 -22.24 -17.89 37.74
CA ASP A 302 -23.53 -17.18 37.81
C ASP A 302 -23.97 -16.69 36.42
N ALA A 303 -24.96 -17.38 35.86
CA ALA A 303 -25.52 -17.06 34.55
C ALA A 303 -26.14 -15.65 34.48
N SER A 304 -26.75 -15.16 35.55
CA SER A 304 -27.35 -13.81 35.55
C SER A 304 -26.28 -12.73 35.52
N TYR A 305 -25.19 -12.93 36.27
CA TYR A 305 -24.04 -12.04 36.24
C TYR A 305 -23.36 -12.04 34.85
N ALA A 306 -23.15 -13.23 34.28
CA ALA A 306 -22.60 -13.37 32.93
C ALA A 306 -23.45 -12.62 31.88
N THR A 307 -24.78 -12.77 31.91
CA THR A 307 -25.68 -12.03 31.01
C THR A 307 -25.59 -10.51 31.19
N SER A 308 -25.38 -10.02 32.42
CA SER A 308 -25.26 -8.57 32.66
C SER A 308 -24.00 -7.94 32.04
N LEU A 309 -22.98 -8.75 31.75
CA LEU A 309 -21.72 -8.35 31.12
C LEU A 309 -21.62 -8.77 29.65
N ASP A 310 -22.69 -9.33 29.08
CA ASP A 310 -22.70 -9.93 27.74
C ASP A 310 -21.70 -11.09 27.56
N LEU A 311 -21.45 -11.84 28.65
CA LEU A 311 -20.52 -12.98 28.69
C LEU A 311 -21.27 -14.31 28.90
N SER A 312 -22.51 -14.40 28.43
CA SER A 312 -23.34 -15.61 28.56
C SER A 312 -22.71 -16.83 27.88
N GLU A 313 -21.99 -16.62 26.76
CA GLU A 313 -21.26 -17.67 26.05
C GLU A 313 -20.14 -18.26 26.92
N ALA A 314 -19.40 -17.40 27.65
CA ALA A 314 -18.36 -17.85 28.56
C ALA A 314 -18.94 -18.69 29.72
N ASN A 315 -20.11 -18.33 30.26
CA ASN A 315 -20.78 -19.15 31.28
C ASN A 315 -21.23 -20.51 30.71
N GLN A 316 -21.88 -20.50 29.55
CA GLN A 316 -22.40 -21.71 28.90
C GLN A 316 -21.31 -22.65 28.40
N ALA A 317 -20.09 -22.14 28.21
CA ALA A 317 -18.93 -22.95 27.83
C ALA A 317 -18.42 -23.85 28.96
N PHE A 318 -18.90 -23.71 30.21
CA PHE A 318 -18.41 -24.52 31.32
C PHE A 318 -19.54 -25.12 32.17
N ASN A 319 -19.29 -26.32 32.70
CA ASN A 319 -20.23 -27.12 33.49
C ASN A 319 -20.02 -26.91 35.00
N PHE A 320 -19.87 -25.66 35.45
CA PHE A 320 -19.69 -25.35 36.87
C PHE A 320 -21.02 -25.06 37.56
N ASN A 321 -21.15 -25.55 38.79
CA ASN A 321 -22.23 -25.18 39.70
C ASN A 321 -21.96 -23.79 40.30
N SER A 322 -22.99 -23.19 40.91
CA SER A 322 -22.87 -21.91 41.63
C SER A 322 -21.84 -21.91 42.77
N ASP A 323 -21.52 -23.08 43.35
CA ASP A 323 -20.49 -23.22 44.37
C ASP A 323 -19.06 -23.35 43.79
N GLY A 324 -18.92 -23.49 42.47
CA GLY A 324 -17.66 -23.65 41.75
C GLY A 324 -17.24 -25.11 41.53
N THR A 325 -18.02 -26.10 41.96
CA THR A 325 -17.77 -27.52 41.67
C THR A 325 -18.28 -27.92 40.28
N ILE A 326 -17.79 -29.03 39.71
CA ILE A 326 -18.33 -29.55 38.44
C ILE A 326 -19.73 -30.13 38.63
N ASN A 327 -20.63 -29.79 37.71
CA ASN A 327 -21.95 -30.39 37.60
C ASN A 327 -21.86 -31.83 37.07
N GLY A 328 -21.79 -32.81 37.97
CA GLY A 328 -21.74 -34.24 37.62
C GLY A 328 -22.96 -34.80 36.89
N ALA A 329 -24.06 -34.05 36.77
CA ALA A 329 -25.23 -34.42 35.95
C ALA A 329 -25.07 -33.99 34.48
N ALA A 330 -24.10 -33.14 34.16
CA ALA A 330 -23.73 -32.73 32.80
C ALA A 330 -22.80 -33.77 32.14
N ALA A 331 -23.10 -35.06 32.26
CA ALA A 331 -22.29 -36.12 31.68
C ALA A 331 -22.34 -36.05 30.15
N SER A 332 -21.28 -35.55 29.53
CA SER A 332 -21.02 -35.71 28.10
C SER A 332 -20.21 -36.99 27.90
N TYR A 333 -20.40 -37.68 26.78
CA TYR A 333 -19.62 -38.85 26.39
C TYR A 333 -18.75 -38.48 25.18
N THR A 334 -17.50 -38.94 25.16
CA THR A 334 -16.54 -38.67 24.08
C THR A 334 -16.71 -39.65 22.92
N ALA A 335 -17.91 -39.70 22.32
CA ALA A 335 -18.14 -40.48 21.10
C ALA A 335 -17.30 -39.95 19.92
N GLN A 336 -16.93 -38.66 19.97
CA GLN A 336 -15.94 -38.01 19.11
C GLN A 336 -15.04 -37.06 19.92
N THR A 337 -13.81 -36.84 19.45
CA THR A 337 -12.94 -35.73 19.90
C THR A 337 -13.32 -34.41 19.20
N PRO A 338 -12.90 -33.24 19.71
CA PRO A 338 -13.10 -31.96 19.02
C PRO A 338 -12.59 -31.97 17.56
N ASP A 339 -11.40 -32.54 17.30
CA ASP A 339 -10.86 -32.65 15.94
C ASP A 339 -11.71 -33.53 15.03
N GLN A 340 -12.29 -34.61 15.58
CA GLN A 340 -13.22 -35.48 14.87
C GLN A 340 -14.55 -34.78 14.56
N ILE A 341 -15.09 -33.98 15.50
CA ILE A 341 -16.29 -33.15 15.30
C ILE A 341 -16.02 -32.10 14.22
N LYS A 342 -14.88 -31.43 14.27
CA LYS A 342 -14.46 -30.47 13.25
C LYS A 342 -14.32 -31.13 11.87
N THR A 343 -13.67 -32.29 11.81
CA THR A 343 -13.52 -33.06 10.56
C THR A 343 -14.89 -33.42 9.96
N MET A 344 -15.86 -33.81 10.80
CA MET A 344 -17.24 -34.04 10.35
C MET A 344 -17.87 -32.76 9.78
N GLY A 345 -17.67 -31.61 10.44
CA GLY A 345 -18.13 -30.31 9.96
C GLY A 345 -17.50 -29.92 8.60
N ASP A 346 -16.20 -30.14 8.43
CA ASP A 346 -15.46 -29.86 7.20
C ASP A 346 -15.94 -30.76 6.03
N LEU A 347 -16.23 -32.03 6.31
CA LEU A 347 -16.82 -32.96 5.34
C LEU A 347 -18.24 -32.52 4.94
N ALA A 348 -19.06 -32.08 5.90
CA ALA A 348 -20.41 -31.59 5.64
C ALA A 348 -20.38 -30.29 4.80
N ALA A 349 -19.48 -29.36 5.11
CA ALA A 349 -19.26 -28.15 4.33
C ALA A 349 -18.81 -28.48 2.89
N SER A 350 -17.91 -29.45 2.74
CA SER A 350 -17.47 -29.94 1.42
C SER A 350 -18.63 -30.53 0.61
N ALA A 351 -19.54 -31.27 1.24
CA ALA A 351 -20.74 -31.80 0.61
C ALA A 351 -21.70 -30.67 0.17
N THR A 352 -21.86 -29.62 0.99
CA THR A 352 -22.64 -28.42 0.61
C THR A 352 -22.02 -27.68 -0.56
N SER A 353 -20.70 -27.48 -0.57
CA SER A 353 -20.00 -26.83 -1.69
C SER A 353 -20.14 -27.65 -2.97
N TYR A 354 -19.98 -28.98 -2.90
CA TYR A 354 -20.22 -29.87 -4.02
C TYR A 354 -21.65 -29.69 -4.56
N TYR A 355 -22.66 -29.80 -3.69
CA TYR A 355 -24.06 -29.64 -4.06
C TYR A 355 -24.33 -28.31 -4.77
N GLN A 356 -23.91 -27.19 -4.19
CA GLN A 356 -24.14 -25.85 -4.74
C GLN A 356 -23.47 -25.65 -6.09
N SER A 357 -22.27 -26.20 -6.28
CA SER A 357 -21.52 -26.09 -7.54
C SER A 357 -22.08 -26.99 -8.65
N THR A 358 -22.67 -28.13 -8.28
CA THR A 358 -23.15 -29.13 -9.25
C THR A 358 -24.62 -28.91 -9.62
N ILE A 359 -25.48 -28.54 -8.67
CA ILE A 359 -26.94 -28.42 -8.90
C ILE A 359 -27.32 -27.38 -9.96
N VAL A 360 -26.49 -26.35 -10.14
CA VAL A 360 -26.69 -25.29 -11.16
C VAL A 360 -26.49 -25.79 -12.59
N ASN A 361 -25.83 -26.94 -12.78
CA ASN A 361 -25.54 -27.53 -14.09
C ASN A 361 -26.54 -28.62 -14.49
N ILE A 362 -27.47 -28.98 -13.60
CA ILE A 362 -28.48 -30.01 -13.87
C ILE A 362 -29.57 -29.45 -14.78
N THR A 363 -29.79 -30.11 -15.92
CA THR A 363 -30.82 -29.75 -16.90
C THR A 363 -31.92 -30.81 -17.04
N ASN A 364 -31.70 -32.00 -16.49
CA ASN A 364 -32.69 -33.07 -16.43
C ASN A 364 -32.62 -33.82 -15.09
N VAL A 365 -33.76 -34.28 -14.58
CA VAL A 365 -33.84 -35.07 -13.34
C VAL A 365 -33.01 -36.35 -13.40
N ASP A 366 -32.84 -36.94 -14.59
CA ASP A 366 -32.00 -38.13 -14.78
C ASP A 366 -30.52 -37.87 -14.49
N ASP A 367 -30.03 -36.67 -14.82
CA ASP A 367 -28.65 -36.27 -14.51
C ASP A 367 -28.46 -36.08 -13.00
N LEU A 368 -29.47 -35.57 -12.31
CA LEU A 368 -29.46 -35.43 -10.85
C LEU A 368 -29.43 -36.79 -10.16
N VAL A 369 -30.30 -37.70 -10.62
CA VAL A 369 -30.46 -39.02 -9.99
C VAL A 369 -29.28 -39.95 -10.30
N ALA A 370 -28.57 -39.72 -11.41
CA ALA A 370 -27.32 -40.41 -11.72
C ALA A 370 -26.15 -40.00 -10.80
N ASP A 371 -26.22 -38.82 -10.18
CA ASP A 371 -25.21 -38.33 -9.23
C ASP A 371 -25.55 -38.76 -7.79
N ALA A 372 -24.83 -39.77 -7.30
CA ALA A 372 -25.03 -40.30 -5.95
C ALA A 372 -24.72 -39.28 -4.84
N GLY A 373 -23.87 -38.27 -5.09
CA GLY A 373 -23.59 -37.19 -4.14
C GLY A 373 -24.79 -36.25 -4.00
N LEU A 374 -25.40 -35.87 -5.12
CA LEU A 374 -26.61 -35.05 -5.13
C LEU A 374 -27.79 -35.76 -4.46
N THR A 375 -28.04 -37.03 -4.81
CA THR A 375 -29.17 -37.77 -4.22
C THR A 375 -29.02 -37.97 -2.72
N ARG A 376 -27.81 -38.26 -2.22
CA ARG A 376 -27.54 -38.38 -0.77
C ARG A 376 -27.72 -37.07 -0.03
N TYR A 377 -27.20 -35.98 -0.59
CA TYR A 377 -27.31 -34.65 0.00
C TYR A 377 -28.77 -34.20 0.09
N ILE A 378 -29.57 -34.42 -0.96
CA ILE A 378 -31.01 -34.11 -0.97
C ILE A 378 -31.74 -34.98 0.06
N LYS A 379 -31.44 -36.29 0.10
CA LYS A 379 -32.06 -37.20 1.07
C LYS A 379 -31.76 -36.75 2.50
N ASP A 380 -30.51 -36.41 2.80
CA ASP A 380 -30.12 -35.87 4.10
C ASP A 380 -30.86 -34.57 4.41
N ALA A 381 -30.75 -33.55 3.54
CA ALA A 381 -31.33 -32.22 3.74
C ALA A 381 -32.83 -32.21 4.04
N TYR A 382 -33.58 -33.19 3.50
CA TYR A 382 -35.03 -33.32 3.69
C TYR A 382 -35.43 -34.45 4.66
N GLY A 383 -34.47 -35.11 5.32
CA GLY A 383 -34.75 -36.20 6.27
C GLY A 383 -35.32 -37.46 5.62
N ILE A 384 -35.05 -37.66 4.33
CA ILE A 384 -35.43 -38.88 3.60
C ILE A 384 -34.40 -39.97 3.94
N PRO A 385 -34.84 -41.19 4.30
CA PRO A 385 -33.93 -42.30 4.56
C PRO A 385 -33.01 -42.55 3.37
N GLN A 386 -31.72 -42.80 3.62
CA GLN A 386 -30.75 -43.05 2.53
C GLN A 386 -31.12 -44.29 1.69
N THR A 387 -31.87 -45.24 2.25
CA THR A 387 -32.42 -46.42 1.56
C THR A 387 -33.56 -46.11 0.60
N PHE A 388 -34.09 -44.87 0.59
CA PHE A 388 -35.14 -44.46 -0.34
C PHE A 388 -34.62 -44.54 -1.78
N SER A 389 -35.39 -45.18 -2.65
CA SER A 389 -34.89 -45.53 -3.98
C SER A 389 -34.73 -44.29 -4.86
N ASP A 390 -33.76 -44.33 -5.75
CA ASP A 390 -33.49 -43.26 -6.71
C ASP A 390 -34.64 -43.12 -7.73
N ALA A 391 -35.36 -44.21 -8.01
CA ALA A 391 -36.58 -44.18 -8.83
C ALA A 391 -37.73 -43.44 -8.12
N ASP A 392 -37.95 -43.70 -6.83
CA ASP A 392 -38.98 -43.00 -6.06
C ASP A 392 -38.59 -41.53 -5.85
N LEU A 393 -37.30 -41.22 -5.67
CA LEU A 393 -36.81 -39.84 -5.59
C LEU A 393 -37.06 -39.09 -6.91
N LYS A 394 -36.79 -39.74 -8.06
CA LYS A 394 -37.14 -39.19 -9.37
C LYS A 394 -38.64 -38.86 -9.44
N SER A 395 -39.50 -39.78 -9.02
CA SER A 395 -40.95 -39.58 -9.01
C SER A 395 -41.39 -38.45 -8.07
N VAL A 396 -40.76 -38.30 -6.90
CA VAL A 396 -41.02 -37.15 -6.00
C VAL A 396 -40.63 -35.83 -6.67
N LEU A 397 -39.52 -35.80 -7.40
CA LEU A 397 -39.02 -34.58 -8.05
C LEU A 397 -39.87 -34.16 -9.26
N THR A 398 -40.56 -35.08 -9.96
CA THR A 398 -41.33 -34.76 -11.19
C THR A 398 -42.86 -34.83 -11.04
N ASP A 399 -43.40 -35.45 -9.99
CA ASP A 399 -44.85 -35.61 -9.79
C ASP A 399 -45.29 -35.11 -8.40
N ALA A 400 -45.96 -33.95 -8.39
CA ALA A 400 -46.49 -33.32 -7.19
C ALA A 400 -47.49 -34.22 -6.42
N THR A 401 -48.29 -35.02 -7.12
CA THR A 401 -49.29 -35.90 -6.49
C THR A 401 -48.60 -37.08 -5.82
N TYR A 402 -47.58 -37.63 -6.46
CA TYR A 402 -46.76 -38.70 -5.88
C TYR A 402 -45.98 -38.19 -4.66
N ALA A 403 -45.36 -37.02 -4.76
CA ALA A 403 -44.68 -36.37 -3.64
C ALA A 403 -45.62 -36.17 -2.44
N ALA A 404 -46.82 -35.63 -2.67
CA ALA A 404 -47.84 -35.45 -1.64
C ALA A 404 -48.27 -36.76 -0.96
N SER A 405 -48.38 -37.84 -1.75
CA SER A 405 -48.76 -39.16 -1.23
C SER A 405 -47.75 -39.76 -0.24
N LEU A 406 -46.48 -39.33 -0.35
CA LEU A 406 -45.38 -39.74 0.52
C LEU A 406 -45.02 -38.67 1.57
N GLY A 407 -45.67 -37.51 1.56
CA GLY A 407 -45.37 -36.39 2.46
C GLY A 407 -44.10 -35.61 2.10
N TYR A 408 -43.66 -35.66 0.84
CA TYR A 408 -42.46 -34.99 0.33
C TYR A 408 -42.77 -33.76 -0.53
N ASP A 409 -43.89 -33.08 -0.29
CA ASP A 409 -44.30 -31.85 -1.00
C ASP A 409 -43.23 -30.76 -0.97
N ALA A 410 -42.53 -30.65 0.17
CA ALA A 410 -41.44 -29.69 0.36
C ALA A 410 -40.23 -30.01 -0.54
N VAL A 411 -39.96 -31.29 -0.80
CA VAL A 411 -38.91 -31.73 -1.72
C VAL A 411 -39.31 -31.37 -3.13
N HIS A 412 -40.53 -31.73 -3.56
CA HIS A 412 -41.03 -31.39 -4.90
C HIS A 412 -40.99 -29.87 -5.16
N SER A 413 -41.50 -29.08 -4.22
CA SER A 413 -41.54 -27.61 -4.33
C SER A 413 -40.17 -26.95 -4.36
N ALA A 414 -39.13 -27.65 -3.91
CA ALA A 414 -37.77 -27.14 -3.91
C ALA A 414 -37.07 -27.27 -5.27
N PHE A 415 -37.63 -27.97 -6.25
CA PHE A 415 -37.03 -28.17 -7.57
C PHE A 415 -37.98 -27.76 -8.69
N ASN A 416 -37.42 -27.32 -9.82
CA ASN A 416 -38.16 -26.78 -10.96
C ASN A 416 -38.31 -27.79 -12.11
N PHE A 417 -38.31 -29.09 -11.82
CA PHE A 417 -38.46 -30.12 -12.85
C PHE A 417 -39.90 -30.18 -13.37
N GLN A 418 -40.03 -30.34 -14.68
CA GLN A 418 -41.30 -30.65 -15.33
C GLN A 418 -41.66 -32.13 -15.18
N ALA A 419 -42.91 -32.48 -15.50
CA ALA A 419 -43.40 -33.86 -15.42
C ALA A 419 -42.62 -34.83 -16.34
N ASP A 420 -42.01 -34.32 -17.41
CA ASP A 420 -41.13 -35.10 -18.31
C ASP A 420 -39.67 -35.18 -17.83
N GLY A 421 -39.35 -34.54 -16.70
CA GLY A 421 -38.03 -34.52 -16.09
C GLY A 421 -37.11 -33.38 -16.56
N SER A 422 -37.52 -32.57 -17.54
CA SER A 422 -36.73 -31.44 -18.03
C SER A 422 -36.80 -30.21 -17.10
N VAL A 423 -35.82 -29.32 -17.22
CA VAL A 423 -35.81 -28.00 -16.56
C VAL A 423 -36.19 -26.92 -17.60
N PRO A 424 -37.07 -25.95 -17.27
CA PRO A 424 -37.44 -24.88 -18.20
C PRO A 424 -36.26 -23.96 -18.58
N ASP A 425 -36.25 -23.43 -19.82
CA ASP A 425 -35.13 -22.68 -20.41
C ASP A 425 -34.71 -21.40 -19.65
N ASP A 426 -35.57 -20.85 -18.79
CA ASP A 426 -35.37 -19.58 -18.07
C ASP A 426 -35.10 -19.75 -16.56
N VAL A 427 -35.06 -20.99 -16.06
CA VAL A 427 -34.77 -21.31 -14.66
C VAL A 427 -33.80 -22.48 -14.55
N ASN A 428 -33.04 -22.55 -13.46
CA ASN A 428 -32.23 -23.73 -13.15
C ASN A 428 -33.07 -24.79 -12.42
N ALA A 429 -32.55 -26.02 -12.30
CA ALA A 429 -33.16 -27.10 -11.50
C ALA A 429 -33.57 -26.64 -10.09
N GLN A 430 -32.82 -25.69 -9.52
CA GLN A 430 -33.22 -24.88 -8.37
C GLN A 430 -32.83 -23.41 -8.58
N THR A 431 -33.66 -22.49 -8.09
CA THR A 431 -33.29 -21.08 -7.89
C THR A 431 -32.27 -20.95 -6.75
N SER A 432 -31.54 -19.84 -6.68
CA SER A 432 -30.62 -19.57 -5.56
C SER A 432 -31.33 -19.55 -4.20
N ALA A 433 -32.63 -19.23 -4.15
CA ALA A 433 -33.42 -19.30 -2.92
C ALA A 433 -33.74 -20.75 -2.52
N GLN A 434 -34.19 -21.58 -3.47
CA GLN A 434 -34.47 -23.01 -3.23
C GLN A 434 -33.20 -23.80 -2.84
N ALA A 435 -32.06 -23.51 -3.49
CA ALA A 435 -30.78 -24.13 -3.15
C ALA A 435 -30.30 -23.75 -1.75
N ARG A 436 -30.56 -22.51 -1.31
CA ARG A 436 -30.29 -22.08 0.07
C ARG A 436 -31.18 -22.79 1.09
N VAL A 437 -32.46 -22.99 0.80
CA VAL A 437 -33.37 -23.77 1.67
C VAL A 437 -32.88 -25.21 1.81
N THR A 438 -32.49 -25.85 0.71
CA THR A 438 -31.93 -27.21 0.74
C THR A 438 -30.63 -27.26 1.57
N SER A 439 -29.75 -26.27 1.39
CA SER A 439 -28.52 -26.17 2.19
C SER A 439 -28.79 -25.91 3.69
N SER A 440 -29.86 -25.17 4.01
CA SER A 440 -30.30 -24.95 5.39
C SER A 440 -30.80 -26.24 6.06
N GLY A 441 -31.46 -27.11 5.31
CA GLY A 441 -31.87 -28.43 5.79
C GLY A 441 -30.67 -29.31 6.18
N ALA A 442 -29.66 -29.38 5.31
CA ALA A 442 -28.41 -30.11 5.58
C ALA A 442 -27.65 -29.52 6.79
N ARG A 443 -27.56 -28.17 6.88
CA ARG A 443 -26.99 -27.48 8.04
C ARG A 443 -27.71 -27.86 9.35
N SER A 444 -29.05 -27.92 9.32
CA SER A 444 -29.84 -28.30 10.49
C SER A 444 -29.58 -29.74 10.96
N ASN A 445 -29.16 -30.64 10.06
CA ASN A 445 -28.75 -32.00 10.42
C ASN A 445 -27.35 -32.04 11.02
N LEU A 446 -26.41 -31.23 10.50
CA LEU A 446 -25.11 -31.03 11.15
C LEU A 446 -25.28 -30.48 12.57
N ASP A 447 -26.15 -29.48 12.75
CA ASP A 447 -26.43 -28.89 14.07
C ASP A 447 -27.06 -29.92 15.03
N TYR A 448 -27.99 -30.75 14.52
CA TYR A 448 -28.54 -31.87 15.29
C TYR A 448 -27.47 -32.90 15.66
N PHE A 449 -26.59 -33.25 14.72
CA PHE A 449 -25.49 -34.18 14.96
C PHE A 449 -24.56 -33.65 16.05
N GLN A 450 -24.10 -32.40 15.94
CA GLN A 450 -23.18 -31.77 16.88
C GLN A 450 -23.77 -31.66 18.29
N SER A 451 -25.05 -31.28 18.41
CA SER A 451 -25.74 -31.19 19.70
C SER A 451 -26.07 -32.54 20.33
N THR A 452 -26.20 -33.61 19.53
CA THR A 452 -26.63 -34.93 20.02
C THR A 452 -25.45 -35.86 20.29
N ILE A 453 -24.38 -35.80 19.49
CA ILE A 453 -23.29 -36.79 19.54
C ILE A 453 -22.59 -36.83 20.90
N GLY A 454 -22.49 -35.69 21.60
CA GLY A 454 -21.92 -35.59 22.94
C GLY A 454 -22.75 -36.25 24.04
N THR A 455 -23.98 -36.71 23.74
CA THR A 455 -24.86 -37.45 24.66
C THR A 455 -24.82 -38.96 24.46
N ILE A 456 -24.16 -39.43 23.39
CA ILE A 456 -24.14 -40.83 22.98
C ILE A 456 -23.13 -41.62 23.83
N SER A 457 -23.66 -42.46 24.72
CA SER A 457 -22.84 -43.26 25.65
C SER A 457 -22.28 -44.54 25.03
N ASN A 458 -22.86 -45.01 23.93
CA ASN A 458 -22.44 -46.21 23.23
C ASN A 458 -22.92 -46.22 21.77
N VAL A 459 -22.26 -47.02 20.94
CA VAL A 459 -22.52 -47.12 19.51
C VAL A 459 -23.95 -47.56 19.19
N ASP A 460 -24.60 -48.35 20.04
CA ASP A 460 -25.98 -48.80 19.79
C ASP A 460 -26.99 -47.66 19.87
N GLN A 461 -26.74 -46.65 20.72
CA GLN A 461 -27.54 -45.41 20.75
C GLN A 461 -27.37 -44.59 19.48
N LEU A 462 -26.15 -44.51 18.93
CA LEU A 462 -25.90 -43.84 17.64
C LEU A 462 -26.65 -44.55 16.51
N ILE A 463 -26.53 -45.88 16.45
CA ILE A 463 -27.16 -46.69 15.39
C ILE A 463 -28.69 -46.60 15.45
N ALA A 464 -29.27 -46.51 16.65
CA ALA A 464 -30.71 -46.36 16.83
C ALA A 464 -31.25 -44.99 16.38
N ASP A 465 -30.41 -43.95 16.31
CA ASP A 465 -30.79 -42.65 15.79
C ASP A 465 -30.65 -42.61 14.26
N THR A 466 -31.80 -42.68 13.59
CA THR A 466 -31.89 -42.71 12.13
C THR A 466 -31.40 -41.41 11.47
N LYS A 467 -31.46 -40.28 12.19
CA LYS A 467 -31.00 -38.98 11.70
C LYS A 467 -29.47 -38.89 11.77
N LEU A 468 -28.86 -39.34 12.87
CA LEU A 468 -27.40 -39.43 13.00
C LEU A 468 -26.81 -40.40 11.96
N THR A 469 -27.38 -41.60 11.83
CA THR A 469 -26.89 -42.59 10.87
C THR A 469 -27.07 -42.13 9.41
N SER A 470 -28.17 -41.46 9.08
CA SER A 470 -28.38 -40.89 7.73
C SER A 470 -27.39 -39.78 7.41
N PHE A 471 -27.12 -38.90 8.38
CA PHE A 471 -26.14 -37.83 8.25
C PHE A 471 -24.72 -38.38 8.06
N ILE A 472 -24.29 -39.35 8.88
CA ILE A 472 -22.98 -40.02 8.77
C ILE A 472 -22.84 -40.67 7.39
N LYS A 473 -23.85 -41.41 6.93
CA LYS A 473 -23.83 -42.06 5.61
C LYS A 473 -23.72 -41.04 4.47
N SER A 474 -24.40 -39.90 4.60
CA SER A 474 -24.35 -38.81 3.62
C SER A 474 -22.95 -38.19 3.55
N VAL A 475 -22.43 -37.72 4.70
CA VAL A 475 -21.18 -36.96 4.80
C VAL A 475 -19.95 -37.80 4.47
N TYR A 476 -19.89 -39.05 4.92
CA TYR A 476 -18.82 -39.99 4.57
C TYR A 476 -19.01 -40.69 3.23
N GLN A 477 -20.09 -40.37 2.52
CA GLN A 477 -20.43 -40.98 1.23
C GLN A 477 -20.46 -42.52 1.31
N MET A 478 -21.10 -43.06 2.34
CA MET A 478 -21.28 -44.50 2.51
C MET A 478 -22.41 -45.05 1.61
N PRO A 479 -22.34 -46.32 1.17
CA PRO A 479 -23.43 -46.99 0.46
C PRO A 479 -24.75 -46.91 1.23
N ALA A 480 -25.83 -46.55 0.52
CA ALA A 480 -27.16 -46.40 1.10
C ALA A 480 -27.71 -47.68 1.75
N ASN A 481 -27.27 -48.84 1.26
CA ASN A 481 -27.72 -50.17 1.69
C ASN A 481 -26.81 -50.80 2.77
N ILE A 482 -25.88 -50.06 3.36
CA ILE A 482 -25.06 -50.60 4.44
C ILE A 482 -25.94 -51.02 5.62
N SER A 483 -25.73 -52.24 6.12
CA SER A 483 -26.48 -52.77 7.25
C SER A 483 -26.05 -52.11 8.56
N ASP A 484 -26.96 -52.04 9.53
CA ASP A 484 -26.64 -51.48 10.86
C ASP A 484 -25.54 -52.29 11.56
N ALA A 485 -25.47 -53.60 11.29
CA ALA A 485 -24.41 -54.46 11.81
C ALA A 485 -23.04 -54.12 11.20
N ASP A 486 -22.97 -53.87 9.89
CA ASP A 486 -21.73 -53.47 9.22
C ASP A 486 -21.32 -52.05 9.64
N LEU A 487 -22.28 -51.12 9.76
CA LEU A 487 -22.01 -49.77 10.25
C LEU A 487 -21.48 -49.80 11.69
N LYS A 488 -22.07 -50.61 12.58
CA LYS A 488 -21.57 -50.82 13.94
C LYS A 488 -20.14 -51.33 13.94
N ASN A 489 -19.83 -52.35 13.13
CA ASN A 489 -18.47 -52.91 13.05
C ASN A 489 -17.47 -51.89 12.48
N ILE A 490 -17.86 -51.06 11.51
CA ILE A 490 -17.01 -49.96 11.00
C ILE A 490 -16.69 -48.98 12.12
N LEU A 491 -17.63 -48.66 13.00
CA LEU A 491 -17.43 -47.68 14.07
C LEU A 491 -16.57 -48.18 15.24
N ILE A 492 -16.43 -49.50 15.45
CA ILE A 492 -15.74 -50.07 16.63
C ILE A 492 -14.50 -50.92 16.30
N ASP A 493 -14.34 -51.39 15.05
CA ASP A 493 -13.22 -52.24 14.62
C ASP A 493 -12.43 -51.57 13.48
N PRO A 494 -11.25 -50.99 13.77
CA PRO A 494 -10.40 -50.34 12.78
C PRO A 494 -9.97 -51.25 11.62
N SER A 495 -9.77 -52.55 11.88
CA SER A 495 -9.34 -53.51 10.87
C SER A 495 -10.47 -53.87 9.92
N PHE A 496 -11.68 -54.07 10.46
CA PHE A 496 -12.88 -54.26 9.65
C PHE A 496 -13.19 -53.02 8.80
N ALA A 497 -13.13 -51.83 9.40
CA ALA A 497 -13.34 -50.57 8.69
C ALA A 497 -12.37 -50.38 7.53
N ALA A 498 -11.06 -50.60 7.76
CA ALA A 498 -10.05 -50.52 6.70
C ALA A 498 -10.31 -51.55 5.58
N ALA A 499 -10.68 -52.79 5.92
CA ALA A 499 -10.99 -53.84 4.95
C ALA A 499 -12.22 -53.52 4.07
N GLN A 500 -13.19 -52.79 4.61
CA GLN A 500 -14.38 -52.32 3.87
C GLN A 500 -14.15 -50.97 3.15
N GLY A 501 -12.97 -50.36 3.30
CA GLY A 501 -12.66 -49.05 2.72
C GLY A 501 -13.22 -47.85 3.50
N PHE A 502 -13.64 -48.05 4.75
CA PHE A 502 -14.24 -47.03 5.63
C PHE A 502 -13.36 -46.67 6.84
N GLY A 503 -12.03 -46.79 6.72
CA GLY A 503 -11.09 -46.43 7.79
C GLY A 503 -11.19 -44.94 8.21
N ASN A 504 -11.58 -44.07 7.29
CA ASN A 504 -11.86 -42.65 7.56
C ASN A 504 -13.11 -42.46 8.44
N VAL A 505 -14.13 -43.33 8.31
CA VAL A 505 -15.31 -43.31 9.16
C VAL A 505 -14.93 -43.73 10.58
N ASN A 506 -14.20 -44.84 10.73
CA ASN A 506 -13.73 -45.31 12.04
C ASN A 506 -12.87 -44.25 12.76
N SER A 507 -11.92 -43.65 12.03
CA SER A 507 -11.05 -42.58 12.57
C SER A 507 -11.82 -41.32 12.97
N GLY A 508 -13.06 -41.17 12.51
CA GLY A 508 -13.96 -40.09 12.87
C GLY A 508 -14.68 -40.28 14.21
N PHE A 509 -14.53 -41.42 14.89
CA PHE A 509 -15.19 -41.69 16.16
C PHE A 509 -14.21 -42.27 17.19
N SER A 510 -14.61 -42.24 18.46
CA SER A 510 -13.79 -42.65 19.61
C SER A 510 -14.48 -43.74 20.46
N PHE A 511 -15.26 -44.62 19.83
CA PHE A 511 -15.85 -45.78 20.52
C PHE A 511 -14.79 -46.85 20.83
N ALA A 512 -14.89 -47.46 22.00
CA ALA A 512 -14.13 -48.65 22.35
C ALA A 512 -14.62 -49.88 21.57
N ALA A 513 -13.83 -50.96 21.56
CA ALA A 513 -14.17 -52.20 20.86
C ALA A 513 -15.46 -52.88 21.37
N ASP A 514 -15.86 -52.61 22.62
CA ASP A 514 -17.15 -53.06 23.18
C ASP A 514 -18.33 -52.13 22.83
N GLY A 515 -18.06 -51.05 22.09
CA GLY A 515 -19.02 -50.06 21.66
C GLY A 515 -19.27 -48.93 22.66
N SER A 516 -18.62 -48.91 23.82
CA SER A 516 -18.77 -47.82 24.80
C SER A 516 -18.05 -46.54 24.36
N ALA A 517 -18.59 -45.38 24.74
CA ALA A 517 -17.89 -44.09 24.68
C ALA A 517 -17.46 -43.68 26.09
N ALA A 518 -16.27 -43.10 26.24
CA ALA A 518 -15.77 -42.69 27.55
C ALA A 518 -16.60 -41.52 28.12
N ALA A 519 -16.89 -41.53 29.42
CA ALA A 519 -17.57 -40.42 30.07
C ALA A 519 -16.60 -39.23 30.22
N ALA A 520 -16.96 -38.08 29.67
CA ALA A 520 -16.34 -36.79 29.97
C ALA A 520 -17.02 -36.20 31.21
N SER A 521 -16.55 -36.55 32.40
CA SER A 521 -16.81 -35.78 33.62
C SER A 521 -15.70 -34.73 33.76
N GLY A 522 -15.94 -33.52 33.24
CA GLY A 522 -14.96 -32.43 33.22
C GLY A 522 -15.64 -31.05 33.20
N PRO A 523 -14.87 -29.96 33.29
CA PRO A 523 -15.42 -28.61 33.31
C PRO A 523 -16.05 -28.20 31.96
N GLN A 524 -15.78 -28.95 30.87
CA GLN A 524 -16.36 -28.72 29.54
C GLN A 524 -16.73 -30.06 28.87
N SER A 525 -17.79 -30.07 28.07
CA SER A 525 -18.12 -31.11 27.09
C SER A 525 -17.21 -31.00 25.87
N ALA A 526 -17.24 -32.00 24.98
CA ALA A 526 -16.49 -31.95 23.72
C ALA A 526 -16.90 -30.76 22.83
N GLU A 527 -18.19 -30.43 22.79
CA GLU A 527 -18.72 -29.28 22.03
C GLU A 527 -18.28 -27.95 22.66
N GLN A 528 -18.44 -27.79 23.98
CA GLN A 528 -18.01 -26.60 24.71
C GLN A 528 -16.50 -26.35 24.55
N LEU A 529 -15.70 -27.41 24.63
CA LEU A 529 -14.26 -27.37 24.42
C LEU A 529 -13.91 -26.89 23.01
N MET A 530 -14.54 -27.48 21.98
CA MET A 530 -14.36 -27.06 20.59
C MET A 530 -14.68 -25.57 20.40
N ASN A 531 -15.85 -25.13 20.88
CA ASN A 531 -16.30 -23.74 20.76
C ASN A 531 -15.32 -22.77 21.44
N THR A 532 -14.78 -23.13 22.61
CA THR A 532 -13.78 -22.33 23.32
C THR A 532 -12.49 -22.22 22.51
N THR A 533 -12.01 -23.33 21.95
CA THR A 533 -10.77 -23.33 21.17
C THR A 533 -10.90 -22.63 19.83
N ASP A 534 -12.06 -22.71 19.18
CA ASP A 534 -12.34 -22.00 17.93
C ASP A 534 -12.43 -20.50 18.18
N SER A 535 -13.12 -20.10 19.25
CA SER A 535 -13.21 -18.69 19.64
C SER A 535 -11.84 -18.11 19.98
N TYR A 536 -10.97 -18.85 20.68
CA TYR A 536 -9.58 -18.45 20.88
C TYR A 536 -8.81 -18.30 19.56
N SER A 537 -8.95 -19.27 18.65
CA SER A 537 -8.22 -19.27 17.38
C SER A 537 -8.59 -18.09 16.47
N VAL A 538 -9.79 -17.53 16.65
CA VAL A 538 -10.28 -16.34 15.93
C VAL A 538 -9.87 -15.03 16.63
N ARG A 539 -9.62 -15.06 17.94
CA ARG A 539 -9.47 -13.84 18.77
C ARG A 539 -8.08 -13.63 19.36
N TYR A 540 -7.14 -14.55 19.17
CA TYR A 540 -5.82 -14.47 19.83
C TYR A 540 -5.04 -13.21 19.45
N ASP A 541 -5.32 -12.63 18.29
CA ASP A 541 -4.74 -11.40 17.76
C ASP A 541 -5.66 -10.16 17.89
N ASP A 542 -6.91 -10.29 18.36
CA ASP A 542 -7.84 -9.16 18.55
C ASP A 542 -7.23 -8.07 19.45
N ALA A 543 -6.67 -8.47 20.59
CA ALA A 543 -6.07 -7.53 21.54
C ALA A 543 -4.83 -6.81 20.97
N GLN A 544 -4.08 -7.49 20.09
CA GLN A 544 -2.98 -6.87 19.36
C GLN A 544 -3.52 -5.85 18.35
N GLN A 545 -4.54 -6.22 17.59
CA GLN A 545 -5.16 -5.32 16.61
C GLN A 545 -5.69 -4.06 17.28
N GLU A 546 -6.39 -4.20 18.41
CA GLU A 546 -6.88 -3.06 19.19
C GLU A 546 -5.73 -2.17 19.70
N ALA A 547 -4.63 -2.76 20.20
CA ALA A 547 -3.45 -2.02 20.62
C ALA A 547 -2.75 -1.29 19.45
N MET A 548 -2.69 -1.90 18.27
CA MET A 548 -2.17 -1.27 17.06
C MET A 548 -3.06 -0.12 16.62
N ASP A 549 -4.38 -0.30 16.60
CA ASP A 549 -5.35 0.72 16.23
C ASP A 549 -5.28 1.91 17.20
N ALA A 550 -5.15 1.66 18.49
CA ALA A 550 -4.94 2.68 19.51
C ALA A 550 -3.61 3.43 19.30
N ALA A 551 -2.52 2.73 19.01
CA ALA A 551 -1.23 3.35 18.72
C ALA A 551 -1.30 4.23 17.46
N VAL A 552 -1.94 3.75 16.38
CA VAL A 552 -2.14 4.50 15.14
C VAL A 552 -3.03 5.73 15.38
N ALA A 553 -4.11 5.60 16.14
CA ALA A 553 -4.96 6.73 16.50
C ALA A 553 -4.18 7.79 17.30
N ASN A 554 -3.38 7.37 18.29
CA ASN A 554 -2.51 8.26 19.06
C ASN A 554 -1.47 8.94 18.15
N TYR A 555 -0.86 8.21 17.22
CA TYR A 555 0.09 8.76 16.26
C TYR A 555 -0.54 9.88 15.42
N LYS A 556 -1.69 9.62 14.80
CA LYS A 556 -2.43 10.59 13.98
C LYS A 556 -2.75 11.86 14.76
N GLU A 557 -3.27 11.71 15.97
CA GLU A 557 -3.59 12.85 16.84
C GLU A 557 -2.33 13.66 17.17
N ARG A 558 -1.25 12.98 17.56
CA ARG A 558 0.03 13.60 17.92
C ARG A 558 0.73 14.25 16.74
N MET A 559 0.56 13.72 15.53
CA MET A 559 1.19 14.22 14.30
C MET A 559 0.42 15.37 13.64
N SER A 560 -0.80 15.66 14.08
CA SER A 560 -1.58 16.78 13.57
C SER A 560 -0.82 18.11 13.66
N ASP A 561 -1.07 18.99 12.69
CA ASP A 561 -0.25 20.19 12.48
C ASP A 561 -0.07 21.03 13.74
N ASP A 562 -1.11 21.18 14.57
CA ASP A 562 -1.07 22.02 15.77
C ASP A 562 -0.17 21.46 16.89
N ASN A 563 0.12 20.16 16.85
CA ASN A 563 0.90 19.46 17.86
C ASN A 563 2.41 19.40 17.53
N ILE A 564 2.80 19.39 16.25
CA ILE A 564 4.21 19.29 15.84
C ILE A 564 4.62 20.45 14.94
N LYS A 565 5.41 21.38 15.48
CA LYS A 565 6.00 22.48 14.70
C LYS A 565 7.52 22.38 14.54
N LYS A 566 8.16 21.50 15.32
CA LYS A 566 9.61 21.28 15.33
C LYS A 566 9.96 19.87 15.83
N VAL A 567 11.18 19.44 15.56
CA VAL A 567 11.75 18.15 15.99
C VAL A 567 11.58 17.91 17.50
N ASP A 568 11.68 18.97 18.30
CA ASP A 568 11.55 18.84 19.75
C ASP A 568 10.13 18.45 20.19
N ASP A 569 9.10 18.83 19.43
CA ASP A 569 7.70 18.48 19.72
C ASP A 569 7.41 17.02 19.35
N PHE A 570 7.93 16.56 18.20
CA PHE A 570 7.87 15.17 17.75
C PHE A 570 8.49 14.19 18.76
N LEU A 571 9.61 14.57 19.38
CA LEU A 571 10.35 13.72 20.32
C LEU A 571 9.78 13.70 21.75
N ARG A 572 8.67 14.40 22.04
CA ARG A 572 8.02 14.37 23.36
C ARG A 572 7.30 13.04 23.56
N SER A 573 7.50 12.44 24.73
CA SER A 573 6.67 11.31 25.17
C SER A 573 5.23 11.75 25.37
N ASN A 574 4.28 10.81 25.30
CA ASN A 574 2.86 11.05 25.58
C ASN A 574 2.67 11.80 26.91
N ALA A 575 3.24 11.26 28.00
CA ALA A 575 3.21 11.86 29.34
C ALA A 575 3.74 13.30 29.49
N THR A 576 4.48 13.80 28.51
CA THR A 576 4.98 15.17 28.54
C THR A 576 4.39 16.03 27.44
N ALA A 577 3.63 15.47 26.50
CA ALA A 577 3.08 16.20 25.36
C ALA A 577 1.79 16.94 25.73
N ASP A 578 0.94 16.32 26.56
CA ASP A 578 -0.40 16.80 26.91
C ASP A 578 -0.73 16.54 28.40
N LEU A 579 -2.02 16.59 28.75
CA LEU A 579 -2.56 16.31 30.10
C LEU A 579 -3.42 15.03 30.12
N ASP A 580 -3.53 14.33 29.00
CA ASP A 580 -4.33 13.12 28.85
C ASP A 580 -3.48 11.90 29.18
N ASN A 581 -3.58 11.44 30.42
CA ASN A 581 -2.79 10.29 30.85
C ASN A 581 -3.30 8.94 30.24
N SER A 582 -4.39 8.93 29.47
CA SER A 582 -4.94 7.69 28.89
C SER A 582 -4.05 7.12 27.78
N ASN A 583 -3.26 7.95 27.11
CA ASN A 583 -2.33 7.54 26.06
C ASN A 583 -0.89 7.29 26.56
N ASP A 584 -0.60 7.50 27.85
CA ASP A 584 0.76 7.41 28.42
C ASP A 584 1.40 6.02 28.26
N GLY A 585 0.58 4.97 28.18
CA GLY A 585 1.03 3.60 27.94
C GLY A 585 1.16 3.23 26.46
N LEU A 586 0.69 4.07 25.54
CA LEU A 586 0.79 3.83 24.09
C LEU A 586 2.17 4.25 23.56
N PRO A 587 2.63 3.70 22.43
CA PRO A 587 3.81 4.18 21.74
C PRO A 587 3.69 5.68 21.40
N ASP A 588 4.75 6.44 21.67
CA ASP A 588 4.85 7.83 21.19
C ASP A 588 5.32 7.88 19.70
N PRO A 589 5.23 9.03 19.01
CA PRO A 589 5.62 9.13 17.60
C PRO A 589 7.06 8.69 17.31
N TYR A 590 7.98 8.89 18.27
CA TYR A 590 9.36 8.43 18.15
C TYR A 590 9.45 6.90 18.15
N GLN A 591 8.76 6.24 19.08
CA GLN A 591 8.76 4.78 19.20
C GLN A 591 8.11 4.12 17.99
N MET A 592 6.99 4.67 17.50
CA MET A 592 6.35 4.18 16.28
C MET A 592 7.25 4.32 15.05
N ALA A 593 7.90 5.47 14.89
CA ALA A 593 8.83 5.68 13.78
C ALA A 593 10.00 4.69 13.82
N LEU A 594 10.60 4.45 14.98
CA LEU A 594 11.68 3.47 15.09
C LEU A 594 11.21 2.07 14.70
N ARG A 595 10.08 1.63 15.26
CA ARG A 595 9.52 0.30 14.97
C ARG A 595 9.18 0.13 13.49
N ALA A 596 8.56 1.13 12.86
CA ALA A 596 8.23 1.13 11.43
C ALA A 596 9.45 0.85 10.55
N TYR A 597 10.62 1.39 10.91
CA TYR A 597 11.86 1.18 10.16
C TYR A 597 12.73 0.04 10.72
N GLY A 598 12.18 -0.82 11.59
CA GLY A 598 12.90 -1.96 12.16
C GLY A 598 14.10 -1.55 13.03
N LEU A 599 13.97 -0.43 13.74
CA LEU A 599 14.95 0.14 14.65
C LEU A 599 14.40 0.11 16.09
N THR A 600 15.32 0.16 17.06
CA THR A 600 15.00 0.23 18.49
C THR A 600 15.57 1.50 19.12
N GLU A 601 15.16 1.80 20.35
CA GLU A 601 15.72 2.93 21.11
C GLU A 601 17.23 2.75 21.39
N GLN A 602 17.73 1.51 21.35
CA GLN A 602 19.15 1.21 21.46
C GLN A 602 19.91 1.56 20.18
N ASP A 603 19.31 1.26 19.01
CA ASP A 603 19.90 1.59 17.71
C ASP A 603 19.96 3.11 17.51
N VAL A 604 18.86 3.81 17.82
CA VAL A 604 18.74 5.26 17.62
C VAL A 604 18.10 5.92 18.84
N PRO A 605 18.90 6.31 19.85
CA PRO A 605 18.40 7.05 21.01
C PRO A 605 17.78 8.40 20.61
N ARG A 606 16.80 8.91 21.38
CA ARG A 606 16.13 10.21 21.13
C ARG A 606 17.11 11.38 20.83
N SER A 607 18.25 11.43 21.51
CA SER A 607 19.29 12.46 21.26
C SER A 607 19.95 12.33 19.89
N THR A 608 20.13 11.10 19.41
CA THR A 608 20.67 10.80 18.08
C THR A 608 19.62 11.11 17.03
N LEU A 609 18.37 10.68 17.24
CA LEU A 609 17.29 11.00 16.30
C LEU A 609 17.08 12.51 16.17
N ARG A 610 17.19 13.26 17.27
CA ARG A 610 17.15 14.74 17.23
C ARG A 610 18.17 15.35 16.28
N LYS A 611 19.38 14.80 16.23
CA LYS A 611 20.44 15.28 15.31
C LYS A 611 20.16 14.84 13.88
N LEU A 612 19.71 13.60 13.71
CA LEU A 612 19.33 13.03 12.41
C LEU A 612 18.21 13.84 11.75
N LEU A 613 17.11 14.14 12.47
CA LEU A 613 15.99 14.95 11.96
C LEU A 613 16.34 16.43 11.73
N LYS A 614 17.49 16.92 12.23
CA LYS A 614 18.02 18.27 11.95
C LYS A 614 19.11 18.26 10.86
N SER A 615 19.39 17.10 10.28
CA SER A 615 20.38 16.92 9.23
C SER A 615 19.69 16.75 7.88
N ASP A 616 20.38 17.07 6.79
CA ASP A 616 19.84 16.82 5.45
C ASP A 616 19.96 15.31 5.10
N PRO A 617 18.86 14.57 4.95
CA PRO A 617 18.92 13.14 4.59
C PRO A 617 19.23 12.91 3.10
N TYR A 618 19.39 13.98 2.32
CA TYR A 618 19.75 13.94 0.91
C TYR A 618 21.20 14.38 0.66
N ASP A 619 21.98 14.71 1.71
CA ASP A 619 23.41 14.96 1.58
C ASP A 619 24.19 13.63 1.67
N PRO A 620 24.80 13.14 0.57
CA PRO A 620 25.54 11.87 0.57
C PRO A 620 26.80 11.89 1.45
N ASN A 621 27.28 13.08 1.84
CA ASN A 621 28.41 13.24 2.76
C ASN A 621 27.97 13.75 4.15
N GLY A 622 26.65 13.82 4.38
CA GLY A 622 26.06 14.39 5.58
C GLY A 622 26.05 13.44 6.79
N TYR A 623 25.53 13.95 7.91
CA TYR A 623 25.45 13.19 9.15
C TYR A 623 24.58 11.92 9.02
N VAL A 624 23.47 11.99 8.28
CA VAL A 624 22.59 10.83 8.04
C VAL A 624 23.34 9.72 7.29
N ALA A 625 23.97 10.06 6.16
CA ALA A 625 24.72 9.11 5.34
C ALA A 625 25.91 8.46 6.08
N SER A 626 26.46 9.12 7.11
CA SER A 626 27.58 8.60 7.91
C SER A 626 27.26 7.30 8.67
N PHE A 627 25.98 7.00 8.93
CA PHE A 627 25.54 5.77 9.60
C PHE A 627 25.61 4.54 8.68
N LYS A 628 25.60 4.73 7.35
CA LYS A 628 25.57 3.64 6.36
C LYS A 628 24.44 2.63 6.59
N ASP A 629 23.32 3.10 7.14
CA ASP A 629 22.12 2.30 7.37
C ASP A 629 20.95 2.95 6.62
N GLU A 630 20.43 2.25 5.62
CA GLU A 630 19.31 2.72 4.81
C GLU A 630 18.03 2.90 5.63
N ARG A 631 17.84 2.10 6.70
CA ARG A 631 16.67 2.24 7.59
C ARG A 631 16.67 3.60 8.27
N ILE A 632 17.82 4.04 8.75
CA ILE A 632 17.99 5.37 9.35
C ILE A 632 17.76 6.46 8.30
N THR A 633 18.30 6.28 7.10
CA THR A 633 18.12 7.26 6.01
C THR A 633 16.64 7.41 5.65
N ASN A 634 15.94 6.29 5.47
CA ASN A 634 14.53 6.27 5.11
C ASN A 634 13.65 6.81 6.26
N LEU A 635 13.97 6.49 7.51
CA LEU A 635 13.31 7.08 8.68
C LEU A 635 13.41 8.60 8.67
N VAL A 636 14.59 9.17 8.41
CA VAL A 636 14.74 10.63 8.40
C VAL A 636 14.00 11.26 7.20
N ARG A 637 13.99 10.60 6.04
CA ARG A 637 13.22 11.04 4.85
C ARG A 637 11.71 10.96 5.02
N ALA A 638 11.23 10.18 5.99
CA ALA A 638 9.81 10.10 6.31
C ALA A 638 9.26 11.38 6.92
N PHE A 639 10.13 12.30 7.37
CA PHE A 639 9.75 13.54 8.05
C PHE A 639 10.30 14.78 7.36
N ASN A 640 9.50 15.85 7.33
CA ASN A 640 9.85 17.11 6.67
C ASN A 640 10.36 18.15 7.67
N PHE A 641 11.49 17.87 8.32
CA PHE A 641 12.18 18.83 9.17
C PHE A 641 13.34 19.52 8.42
N GLY A 642 13.47 20.83 8.62
CA GLY A 642 14.59 21.62 8.15
C GLY A 642 15.81 21.50 9.06
N THR A 643 16.95 22.03 8.62
CA THR A 643 18.19 22.02 9.41
C THR A 643 18.13 22.91 10.67
N ASP A 644 17.16 23.84 10.74
CA ASP A 644 16.83 24.60 11.94
C ASP A 644 15.94 23.81 12.93
N GLY A 645 15.50 22.61 12.53
CA GLY A 645 14.64 21.71 13.29
C GLY A 645 13.16 22.06 13.25
N LYS A 646 12.71 23.00 12.41
CA LYS A 646 11.29 23.30 12.20
C LYS A 646 10.73 22.49 11.04
N ILE A 647 9.41 22.37 10.97
CA ILE A 647 8.73 21.82 9.78
C ILE A 647 9.08 22.64 8.53
N THR A 648 9.26 21.96 7.41
CA THR A 648 9.56 22.54 6.08
C THR A 648 8.79 21.76 5.02
N SER A 649 8.72 22.26 3.80
CA SER A 649 8.08 21.52 2.70
C SER A 649 8.79 20.18 2.40
N GLU A 650 7.99 19.18 2.01
CA GLU A 650 8.47 17.89 1.51
C GLU A 650 9.38 18.10 0.29
N VAL A 651 10.44 17.29 0.20
CA VAL A 651 11.30 17.24 -0.99
C VAL A 651 10.62 16.34 -2.02
N GLN A 652 10.01 16.96 -3.02
CA GLN A 652 9.35 16.26 -4.13
C GLN A 652 10.20 16.33 -5.41
N ALA A 653 10.03 15.36 -6.31
CA ALA A 653 10.73 15.35 -7.60
C ALA A 653 10.41 16.58 -8.46
N LEU A 654 9.16 17.06 -8.41
CA LEU A 654 8.69 18.28 -9.05
C LEU A 654 7.91 19.12 -8.04
N SER A 655 7.99 20.46 -8.15
CA SER A 655 7.12 21.32 -7.35
C SER A 655 5.67 21.29 -7.85
N PRO A 656 4.66 21.59 -7.00
CA PRO A 656 3.26 21.70 -7.41
C PRO A 656 3.04 22.65 -8.60
N ALA A 657 3.74 23.78 -8.62
CA ALA A 657 3.70 24.76 -9.70
C ALA A 657 4.17 24.17 -11.04
N VAL A 658 5.26 23.40 -11.03
CA VAL A 658 5.77 22.74 -12.23
C VAL A 658 4.86 21.59 -12.67
N MET A 659 4.31 20.81 -11.74
CA MET A 659 3.32 19.78 -12.06
C MET A 659 2.09 20.38 -12.76
N ALA A 660 1.57 21.49 -12.25
CA ALA A 660 0.46 22.22 -12.86
C ALA A 660 0.81 22.79 -14.25
N LYS A 661 2.04 23.27 -14.45
CA LYS A 661 2.55 23.69 -15.77
C LYS A 661 2.51 22.51 -16.75
N TYR A 662 3.06 21.36 -16.37
CA TYR A 662 3.05 20.17 -17.24
C TYR A 662 1.64 19.66 -17.50
N ALA A 663 0.75 19.66 -16.50
CA ALA A 663 -0.66 19.33 -16.66
C ALA A 663 -1.35 20.20 -17.71
N THR A 664 -1.16 21.52 -17.62
CA THR A 664 -1.73 22.48 -18.57
C THR A 664 -1.19 22.25 -19.98
N ASN A 665 0.13 22.17 -20.13
CA ASN A 665 0.76 21.99 -21.43
C ASN A 665 0.37 20.65 -22.06
N TYR A 666 0.28 19.59 -21.27
CA TYR A 666 -0.17 18.28 -21.73
C TYR A 666 -1.60 18.35 -22.27
N LYS A 667 -2.55 18.96 -21.52
CA LYS A 667 -3.94 19.13 -21.96
C LYS A 667 -4.03 19.91 -23.27
N SER A 668 -3.32 21.04 -23.35
CA SER A 668 -3.29 21.87 -24.57
C SER A 668 -2.77 21.10 -25.77
N ARG A 669 -1.70 20.33 -25.61
CA ARG A 669 -1.10 19.52 -26.68
C ARG A 669 -1.94 18.30 -27.05
N ALA A 670 -2.62 17.68 -26.09
CA ALA A 670 -3.49 16.52 -26.33
C ALA A 670 -4.68 16.85 -27.24
N THR A 671 -5.12 18.12 -27.25
CA THR A 671 -6.21 18.61 -28.10
C THR A 671 -5.74 19.41 -29.32
N LEU A 672 -4.42 19.46 -29.56
CA LEU A 672 -3.81 20.27 -30.61
C LEU A 672 -4.37 19.91 -31.99
N GLY A 673 -4.80 20.92 -32.75
CA GLY A 673 -5.30 20.74 -34.12
C GLY A 673 -6.66 20.06 -34.25
N MET A 674 -7.33 19.70 -33.14
CA MET A 674 -8.64 19.06 -33.15
C MET A 674 -9.77 20.08 -33.30
N ASP A 675 -10.71 19.77 -34.19
CA ASP A 675 -11.96 20.52 -34.34
C ASP A 675 -12.92 20.25 -33.16
N ASP A 676 -13.76 21.23 -32.84
CA ASP A 676 -14.73 21.10 -31.75
C ASP A 676 -15.74 19.98 -32.05
N GLY A 677 -16.03 19.15 -31.04
CA GLY A 677 -16.92 18.00 -31.15
C GLY A 677 -16.50 16.83 -30.27
N SER A 678 -17.21 15.70 -30.41
CA SER A 678 -17.09 14.54 -29.51
C SER A 678 -15.69 13.95 -29.41
N ILE A 679 -14.87 14.05 -30.46
CA ILE A 679 -13.48 13.58 -30.48
C ILE A 679 -12.60 14.43 -29.56
N LYS A 680 -12.70 15.77 -29.69
CA LYS A 680 -11.96 16.71 -28.84
C LYS A 680 -12.44 16.65 -27.39
N ASP A 681 -13.74 16.46 -27.17
CA ASP A 681 -14.31 16.25 -25.84
C ASP A 681 -13.74 14.98 -25.18
N LYS A 682 -13.65 13.88 -25.94
CA LYS A 682 -13.01 12.65 -25.47
C LYS A 682 -11.52 12.86 -25.17
N ALA A 683 -10.78 13.49 -26.08
CA ALA A 683 -9.35 13.76 -25.88
C ALA A 683 -9.10 14.65 -24.64
N SER A 684 -9.96 15.64 -24.40
CA SER A 684 -9.91 16.51 -23.22
C SER A 684 -10.18 15.73 -21.91
N LYS A 685 -11.15 14.81 -21.93
CA LYS A 685 -11.42 13.91 -20.79
C LYS A 685 -10.25 12.95 -20.53
N ASP A 686 -9.74 12.31 -21.59
CA ASP A 686 -8.60 11.39 -21.49
C ASP A 686 -7.35 12.14 -20.99
N ALA A 687 -7.12 13.37 -21.44
CA ALA A 687 -6.04 14.22 -20.95
C ALA A 687 -6.21 14.61 -19.48
N THR A 688 -7.45 14.88 -19.04
CA THR A 688 -7.74 15.15 -17.62
C THR A 688 -7.41 13.94 -16.75
N LYS A 689 -7.83 12.74 -17.18
CA LYS A 689 -7.43 11.51 -16.49
C LYS A 689 -5.91 11.32 -16.43
N ALA A 690 -5.22 11.57 -17.53
CA ALA A 690 -3.76 11.47 -17.57
C ALA A 690 -3.06 12.47 -16.63
N VAL A 691 -3.63 13.67 -16.43
CA VAL A 691 -3.14 14.65 -15.45
C VAL A 691 -3.31 14.13 -14.03
N ASP A 692 -4.47 13.55 -13.70
CA ASP A 692 -4.72 13.00 -12.36
C ASP A 692 -3.78 11.82 -12.07
N ASP A 693 -3.60 10.93 -13.04
CA ASP A 693 -2.68 9.79 -12.95
C ASP A 693 -1.22 10.28 -12.83
N PHE A 694 -0.84 11.36 -13.53
CA PHE A 694 0.48 11.99 -13.42
C PHE A 694 0.74 12.58 -12.03
N ALA A 695 -0.21 13.34 -11.48
CA ALA A 695 -0.08 13.93 -10.15
C ALA A 695 0.08 12.85 -9.06
N LYS A 696 -0.71 11.77 -9.13
CA LYS A 696 -0.60 10.62 -8.22
C LYS A 696 0.75 9.92 -8.36
N GLY A 697 1.14 9.56 -9.58
CA GLY A 697 2.39 8.84 -9.80
C GLY A 697 3.63 9.68 -9.43
N MET A 698 3.61 11.00 -9.63
CA MET A 698 4.73 11.86 -9.24
C MET A 698 4.93 11.97 -7.71
N ALA A 699 3.89 11.74 -6.89
CA ALA A 699 4.02 11.73 -5.43
C ALA A 699 4.87 10.55 -4.94
N GLU A 700 4.86 9.44 -5.68
CA GLU A 700 5.62 8.21 -5.39
C GLU A 700 7.08 8.27 -5.87
N VAL A 701 7.44 9.26 -6.71
CA VAL A 701 8.79 9.36 -7.28
C VAL A 701 9.78 9.91 -6.24
N LYS A 702 10.64 9.03 -5.70
CA LYS A 702 11.69 9.39 -4.73
C LYS A 702 13.11 9.37 -5.32
N SER A 703 13.25 8.93 -6.57
CA SER A 703 14.51 8.91 -7.32
C SER A 703 14.27 9.02 -8.83
N LEU A 704 15.35 9.27 -9.59
CA LEU A 704 15.34 9.20 -11.05
C LEU A 704 14.97 7.80 -11.53
N ASP A 705 15.34 6.75 -10.80
CA ASP A 705 15.00 5.36 -11.14
C ASP A 705 13.49 5.14 -11.08
N ASP A 706 12.83 5.65 -10.04
CA ASP A 706 11.37 5.54 -9.91
C ASP A 706 10.65 6.29 -11.04
N PHE A 707 11.17 7.48 -11.40
CA PHE A 707 10.64 8.24 -12.52
C PHE A 707 10.79 7.49 -13.85
N LEU A 708 11.99 6.96 -14.13
CA LEU A 708 12.29 6.29 -15.41
C LEU A 708 11.58 4.94 -15.54
N LYS A 709 11.39 4.18 -14.45
CA LYS A 709 10.63 2.92 -14.46
C LYS A 709 9.15 3.11 -14.85
N ASN A 710 8.62 4.33 -14.75
CA ASN A 710 7.22 4.62 -15.07
C ASN A 710 7.08 5.32 -16.44
N ASP A 711 6.93 4.51 -17.49
CA ASP A 711 6.75 4.97 -18.88
C ASP A 711 5.64 6.01 -19.06
N LYS A 712 4.60 5.97 -18.22
CA LYS A 712 3.49 6.94 -18.29
C LYS A 712 3.95 8.31 -17.81
N LEU A 713 4.72 8.38 -16.72
CA LEU A 713 5.25 9.63 -16.18
C LEU A 713 6.29 10.23 -17.14
N THR A 714 7.24 9.42 -17.62
CA THR A 714 8.24 9.89 -18.59
C THR A 714 7.58 10.39 -19.87
N SER A 715 6.65 9.61 -20.44
CA SER A 715 5.91 10.00 -21.64
C SER A 715 5.07 11.25 -21.44
N PHE A 716 4.47 11.43 -20.25
CA PHE A 716 3.68 12.61 -19.93
C PHE A 716 4.55 13.86 -19.94
N VAL A 717 5.69 13.84 -19.23
CA VAL A 717 6.63 14.97 -19.17
C VAL A 717 7.18 15.30 -20.55
N LEU A 718 7.56 14.29 -21.34
CA LEU A 718 8.05 14.50 -22.71
C LEU A 718 6.98 15.16 -23.58
N LYS A 719 5.76 14.62 -23.59
CA LYS A 719 4.64 15.19 -24.37
C LYS A 719 4.28 16.60 -23.92
N ALA A 720 4.23 16.87 -22.61
CA ALA A 720 3.97 18.20 -22.06
C ALA A 720 4.99 19.24 -22.56
N ASN A 721 6.23 18.81 -22.79
CA ASN A 721 7.32 19.64 -23.32
C ASN A 721 7.49 19.58 -24.84
N GLY A 722 6.53 18.98 -25.57
CA GLY A 722 6.57 18.92 -27.04
C GLY A 722 7.56 17.91 -27.62
N LEU A 723 8.06 16.99 -26.80
CA LEU A 723 8.99 15.93 -27.19
C LEU A 723 8.22 14.65 -27.52
N ASP A 724 8.65 13.94 -28.56
CA ASP A 724 8.10 12.64 -28.93
C ASP A 724 8.73 11.54 -28.06
N PRO A 725 7.97 10.86 -27.18
CA PRO A 725 8.52 9.84 -26.29
C PRO A 725 9.24 8.71 -27.03
N LYS A 726 8.84 8.40 -28.27
CA LYS A 726 9.45 7.32 -29.07
C LYS A 726 10.91 7.59 -29.46
N LYS A 727 11.39 8.83 -29.31
CA LYS A 727 12.76 9.22 -29.63
C LYS A 727 13.73 9.08 -28.46
N TYR A 728 13.24 8.77 -27.27
CA TYR A 728 14.03 8.77 -26.04
C TYR A 728 13.80 7.48 -25.28
N ASP A 729 14.81 6.62 -25.23
CA ASP A 729 14.84 5.46 -24.36
C ASP A 729 15.33 5.83 -22.96
N ASP A 730 15.14 4.92 -22.00
CA ASP A 730 15.52 5.10 -20.60
C ASP A 730 17.00 5.42 -20.43
N GLU A 731 17.88 4.79 -21.22
CA GLU A 731 19.32 5.02 -21.15
C GLU A 731 19.66 6.46 -21.58
N THR A 732 19.03 6.96 -22.64
CA THR A 732 19.19 8.33 -23.09
C THR A 732 18.66 9.32 -22.07
N LEU A 733 17.48 9.08 -21.52
CA LEU A 733 16.90 9.94 -20.47
C LEU A 733 17.78 9.95 -19.23
N ARG A 734 18.27 8.79 -18.78
CA ARG A 734 19.21 8.68 -17.66
C ARG A 734 20.46 9.52 -17.88
N LYS A 735 21.10 9.44 -19.06
CA LYS A 735 22.27 10.26 -19.41
C LYS A 735 21.95 11.75 -19.39
N ILE A 736 20.74 12.14 -19.80
CA ILE A 736 20.29 13.53 -19.78
C ILE A 736 20.12 14.04 -18.34
N PHE A 737 19.39 13.30 -17.49
CA PHE A 737 19.09 13.72 -16.12
C PHE A 737 20.30 13.69 -15.18
N THR A 738 21.25 12.79 -15.41
CA THR A 738 22.50 12.69 -14.62
C THR A 738 23.62 13.60 -15.13
N SER A 739 23.40 14.34 -16.23
CA SER A 739 24.38 15.31 -16.74
C SER A 739 24.39 16.58 -15.91
N ASP A 740 25.59 17.06 -15.57
CA ASP A 740 25.77 18.37 -14.93
C ASP A 740 25.29 19.51 -15.86
N PRO A 741 24.27 20.30 -15.47
CA PRO A 741 23.78 21.43 -16.25
C PRO A 741 24.78 22.59 -16.35
N SER A 742 25.72 22.70 -15.39
CA SER A 742 26.73 23.76 -15.35
C SER A 742 27.94 23.46 -16.25
N ASP A 743 28.23 22.18 -16.53
CA ASP A 743 29.30 21.81 -17.44
C ASP A 743 28.89 22.01 -18.90
N SER A 744 29.46 23.05 -19.54
CA SER A 744 29.27 23.34 -20.96
C SER A 744 29.55 22.18 -21.93
N LYS A 745 30.31 21.16 -21.50
CA LYS A 745 30.66 19.98 -22.29
C LYS A 745 29.77 18.76 -22.01
N SER A 746 28.84 18.85 -21.05
CA SER A 746 27.98 17.74 -20.68
C SER A 746 27.07 17.28 -21.83
N TYR A 747 26.54 16.05 -21.72
CA TYR A 747 25.61 15.52 -22.74
C TYR A 747 24.37 16.42 -22.87
N LEU A 748 23.82 16.88 -21.75
CA LEU A 748 22.72 17.85 -21.69
C LEU A 748 23.03 19.15 -22.46
N ASN A 749 24.26 19.66 -22.37
CA ASN A 749 24.64 20.92 -22.99
C ASN A 749 25.07 20.81 -24.47
N THR A 750 25.38 19.61 -24.96
CA THR A 750 25.98 19.41 -26.28
C THR A 750 25.20 18.51 -27.24
N LYS A 751 24.49 17.49 -26.73
CA LYS A 751 23.81 16.45 -27.55
C LYS A 751 22.31 16.41 -27.35
N ALA A 752 21.82 16.70 -26.15
CA ALA A 752 20.39 16.66 -25.84
C ALA A 752 19.64 17.78 -26.58
N ASP A 753 18.33 17.56 -26.80
CA ASP A 753 17.46 18.64 -27.25
C ASP A 753 17.50 19.80 -26.23
N SER A 754 17.53 21.03 -26.73
CA SER A 754 17.58 22.25 -25.91
C SER A 754 16.49 22.30 -24.83
N LYS A 755 15.31 21.70 -25.05
CA LYS A 755 14.22 21.64 -24.07
C LYS A 755 14.56 20.82 -22.83
N PHE A 756 15.49 19.85 -22.91
CA PHE A 756 15.87 19.07 -21.74
C PHE A 756 16.59 19.89 -20.67
N LYS A 757 17.19 21.04 -21.02
CA LYS A 757 17.80 21.91 -19.99
C LYS A 757 16.74 22.40 -19.02
N GLU A 758 15.59 22.80 -19.55
CA GLU A 758 14.45 23.20 -18.75
C GLU A 758 13.86 22.02 -17.96
N ILE A 759 13.74 20.85 -18.59
CA ILE A 759 13.19 19.66 -17.92
C ILE A 759 14.10 19.23 -16.75
N VAL A 760 15.41 19.09 -16.96
CA VAL A 760 16.34 18.68 -15.89
C VAL A 760 16.42 19.72 -14.78
N ALA A 761 16.25 21.00 -15.12
CA ALA A 761 16.21 22.09 -14.16
C ALA A 761 14.92 22.10 -13.31
N ASP A 762 13.81 21.61 -13.86
CA ASP A 762 12.53 21.46 -13.17
C ASP A 762 12.53 20.34 -12.12
N PHE A 763 13.35 19.30 -12.34
CA PHE A 763 13.45 18.16 -11.43
C PHE A 763 14.47 18.38 -10.31
N ASN A 764 14.07 18.03 -9.09
CA ASN A 764 14.90 18.09 -7.89
C ASN A 764 15.79 16.85 -7.71
N PHE A 765 16.32 16.30 -8.80
CA PHE A 765 17.33 15.24 -8.76
C PHE A 765 18.75 15.81 -8.81
N ASP A 766 19.70 15.23 -8.10
CA ASP A 766 21.12 15.49 -8.27
C ASP A 766 21.70 14.74 -9.49
N THR A 767 23.01 14.80 -9.67
CA THR A 767 23.69 14.11 -10.78
C THR A 767 23.79 12.59 -10.59
N ALA A 768 23.56 12.06 -9.38
CA ALA A 768 23.45 10.63 -9.14
C ALA A 768 22.02 10.12 -9.43
N GLY A 769 21.04 11.03 -9.49
CA GLY A 769 19.63 10.71 -9.69
C GLY A 769 18.84 10.65 -8.39
N ASP A 770 19.44 11.04 -7.27
CA ASP A 770 18.76 11.08 -5.97
C ASP A 770 18.05 12.42 -5.79
N LEU A 771 16.95 12.44 -5.03
CA LEU A 771 16.32 13.70 -4.64
C LEU A 771 17.32 14.59 -3.87
N THR A 772 17.24 15.90 -4.08
CA THR A 772 18.13 16.87 -3.43
C THR A 772 17.43 18.16 -3.05
N ARG A 773 17.73 18.68 -1.86
CA ARG A 773 17.33 20.02 -1.42
C ARG A 773 18.12 21.13 -2.10
N ALA A 774 19.29 20.84 -2.68
CA ALA A 774 20.17 21.84 -3.27
C ALA A 774 19.54 22.59 -4.46
N LYS A 775 18.51 22.01 -5.09
CA LYS A 775 17.77 22.62 -6.21
C LYS A 775 16.53 23.41 -5.78
N ILE A 776 16.11 23.29 -4.52
CA ILE A 776 14.89 23.90 -3.99
C ILE A 776 15.24 25.26 -3.40
N GLY A 777 14.59 26.32 -3.89
CA GLY A 777 14.74 27.67 -3.35
C GLY A 777 13.46 28.12 -2.65
N ALA A 778 13.60 29.07 -1.72
CA ALA A 778 12.48 29.57 -0.91
C ALA A 778 11.37 30.19 -1.77
N VAL A 779 11.74 30.91 -2.84
CA VAL A 779 10.81 31.61 -3.73
C VAL A 779 10.90 31.09 -5.16
N GLN A 780 12.09 30.76 -5.63
CA GLN A 780 12.29 30.11 -6.93
C GLN A 780 13.28 28.96 -6.79
N ASN A 781 12.92 27.78 -7.31
CA ASN A 781 13.88 26.69 -7.48
C ASN A 781 15.01 27.13 -8.41
N VAL A 782 16.20 26.55 -8.23
CA VAL A 782 17.42 26.91 -8.99
C VAL A 782 17.16 26.87 -10.50
N GLY A 783 16.43 25.86 -10.98
CA GLY A 783 16.07 25.77 -12.38
C GLY A 783 15.10 26.83 -12.90
N ALA A 784 14.14 27.27 -12.06
CA ALA A 784 13.24 28.37 -12.40
C ALA A 784 13.99 29.72 -12.40
N GLU A 785 14.94 29.89 -11.49
CA GLU A 785 15.84 31.04 -11.45
C GLU A 785 16.69 31.11 -12.72
N ASP A 786 17.34 30.02 -13.12
CA ASP A 786 18.17 29.93 -14.34
C ASP A 786 17.36 30.22 -15.61
N ARG A 787 16.11 29.74 -15.69
CA ARG A 787 15.18 30.11 -16.77
C ARG A 787 14.84 31.58 -16.75
N THR A 788 14.55 32.15 -15.58
CA THR A 788 14.24 33.58 -15.45
C THR A 788 15.42 34.42 -15.94
N GLN A 789 16.65 34.06 -15.56
CA GLN A 789 17.86 34.73 -16.06
C GLN A 789 18.02 34.57 -17.57
N THR A 790 17.85 33.37 -18.11
CA THR A 790 17.96 33.11 -19.56
C THR A 790 16.91 33.89 -20.35
N ASN A 791 15.67 33.90 -19.87
CA ASN A 791 14.56 34.64 -20.49
C ASN A 791 14.80 36.16 -20.44
N TYR A 792 15.37 36.67 -19.35
CA TYR A 792 15.78 38.07 -19.26
C TYR A 792 16.82 38.45 -20.32
N LEU A 793 17.82 37.58 -20.54
CA LEU A 793 18.82 37.78 -21.59
C LEU A 793 18.18 37.76 -22.99
N GLN A 794 17.26 36.82 -23.24
CA GLN A 794 16.53 36.75 -24.51
C GLN A 794 15.66 37.98 -24.75
N GLN A 795 14.85 38.40 -23.76
CA GLN A 795 14.04 39.61 -23.87
C GLN A 795 14.90 40.85 -24.08
N THR A 796 16.04 40.94 -23.39
CA THR A 796 16.97 42.06 -23.55
C THR A 796 17.59 42.08 -24.94
N LEU A 797 17.98 40.92 -25.50
CA LEU A 797 18.43 40.80 -26.87
C LEU A 797 17.33 41.24 -27.85
N GLU A 798 16.11 40.73 -27.70
CA GLU A 798 14.95 41.09 -28.53
C GLU A 798 14.72 42.60 -28.53
N THR A 799 14.74 43.22 -27.34
CA THR A 799 14.57 44.68 -27.17
C THR A 799 15.66 45.44 -27.91
N GLN A 800 16.94 45.08 -27.70
CA GLN A 800 18.08 45.72 -28.36
C GLN A 800 18.07 45.57 -29.88
N GLN A 801 17.64 44.41 -30.39
CA GLN A 801 17.46 44.21 -31.82
C GLN A 801 16.29 45.04 -32.36
N GLY A 802 15.20 45.18 -31.59
CA GLY A 802 14.02 45.97 -31.96
C GLY A 802 14.29 47.47 -32.08
N GLU A 803 15.16 48.02 -31.22
CA GLU A 803 15.63 49.41 -31.33
C GLU A 803 16.31 49.70 -32.68
N SER A 804 16.95 48.67 -33.27
CA SER A 804 17.61 48.78 -34.58
C SER A 804 16.67 48.42 -35.73
N ASN A 805 15.89 47.34 -35.60
CA ASN A 805 14.96 46.84 -36.60
C ASN A 805 13.84 46.02 -35.94
N ASP A 806 12.65 46.60 -35.89
CA ASP A 806 11.46 46.00 -35.26
C ASP A 806 11.10 44.62 -35.84
N GLY A 807 11.34 44.41 -37.15
CA GLY A 807 11.13 43.13 -37.82
C GLY A 807 12.03 42.01 -37.26
N VAL A 808 13.23 42.32 -36.78
CA VAL A 808 14.12 41.34 -36.13
C VAL A 808 13.56 40.95 -34.76
N ARG A 809 13.10 41.94 -33.97
CA ARG A 809 12.44 41.66 -32.67
C ARG A 809 11.24 40.75 -32.86
N LEU A 810 10.34 41.08 -33.79
CA LEU A 810 9.15 40.27 -34.09
C LEU A 810 9.52 38.84 -34.49
N ALA A 811 10.56 38.67 -35.31
CA ALA A 811 11.02 37.35 -35.72
C ALA A 811 11.59 36.53 -34.55
N LEU A 812 12.42 37.15 -33.71
CA LEU A 812 13.00 36.49 -32.53
C LEU A 812 11.93 36.14 -31.49
N TYR A 813 10.99 37.06 -31.25
CA TYR A 813 9.84 36.84 -30.36
C TYR A 813 8.99 35.66 -30.83
N PHE A 814 8.65 35.63 -32.13
CA PHE A 814 7.89 34.52 -32.70
C PHE A 814 8.68 33.21 -32.65
N ALA A 815 9.99 33.22 -32.92
CA ALA A 815 10.85 32.04 -32.79
C ALA A 815 10.79 31.44 -31.39
N ARG A 816 10.85 32.31 -30.36
CA ARG A 816 10.81 31.92 -28.96
C ARG A 816 9.43 31.36 -28.56
N LYS A 817 8.35 32.00 -29.01
CA LYS A 817 6.98 31.63 -28.63
C LYS A 817 6.34 30.54 -29.47
N ALA A 818 6.81 30.29 -30.70
CA ALA A 818 6.21 29.31 -31.61
C ALA A 818 6.00 27.90 -30.99
N PRO A 819 6.94 27.32 -30.22
CA PRO A 819 6.75 26.01 -29.60
C PRO A 819 5.60 25.95 -28.59
N ASP A 820 5.18 27.08 -28.03
CA ASP A 820 4.12 27.17 -27.03
C ASP A 820 2.74 27.47 -27.66
N ILE A 821 2.69 27.73 -28.97
CA ILE A 821 1.45 28.01 -29.70
C ILE A 821 0.72 26.69 -29.98
N THR A 822 -0.27 26.39 -29.14
CA THR A 822 -1.15 25.21 -29.31
C THR A 822 -2.54 25.55 -29.87
N SER A 823 -2.79 26.81 -30.19
CA SER A 823 -4.09 27.29 -30.64
C SER A 823 -3.94 28.52 -31.53
N LEU A 824 -4.76 28.61 -32.59
CA LEU A 824 -4.78 29.80 -33.45
C LEU A 824 -5.30 31.03 -32.69
N TYR A 825 -6.12 30.84 -31.65
CA TYR A 825 -6.55 31.91 -30.77
C TYR A 825 -5.36 32.58 -30.04
N SER A 826 -4.29 31.84 -29.73
CA SER A 826 -3.08 32.39 -29.13
C SER A 826 -2.37 33.35 -30.08
N ILE A 827 -2.39 33.07 -31.40
CA ILE A 827 -1.85 33.99 -32.42
C ILE A 827 -2.72 35.24 -32.51
N LEU A 828 -4.05 35.11 -32.49
CA LEU A 828 -4.97 36.25 -32.54
C LEU A 828 -4.87 37.14 -31.29
N GLY A 829 -4.64 36.54 -30.12
CA GLY A 829 -4.52 37.24 -28.84
C GLY A 829 -3.21 38.01 -28.67
N ASP A 830 -2.17 37.69 -29.45
CA ASP A 830 -0.86 38.34 -29.38
C ASP A 830 -0.59 39.16 -30.64
N LYS A 831 -0.48 40.48 -30.48
CA LYS A 831 -0.27 41.41 -31.60
C LYS A 831 1.00 41.12 -32.38
N ALA A 832 2.09 40.74 -31.71
CA ALA A 832 3.36 40.45 -32.37
C ALA A 832 3.26 39.14 -33.17
N LEU A 833 2.63 38.09 -32.60
CA LEU A 833 2.41 36.83 -33.32
C LEU A 833 1.50 37.04 -34.53
N PHE A 834 0.39 37.77 -34.36
CA PHE A 834 -0.54 38.10 -35.44
C PHE A 834 0.13 38.91 -36.55
N GLN A 835 0.94 39.91 -36.20
CA GLN A 835 1.68 40.72 -37.16
C GLN A 835 2.66 39.88 -37.98
N VAL A 836 3.39 38.95 -37.34
CA VAL A 836 4.30 38.05 -38.06
C VAL A 836 3.54 37.23 -39.11
N ILE A 837 2.40 36.63 -38.75
CA ILE A 837 1.62 35.82 -39.69
C ILE A 837 1.04 36.68 -40.83
N THR A 838 0.40 37.80 -40.50
CA THR A 838 -0.22 38.68 -41.51
C THR A 838 0.80 39.28 -42.48
N THR A 839 1.97 39.70 -42.01
CA THR A 839 3.07 40.15 -42.89
C THR A 839 3.64 39.01 -43.74
N THR A 840 3.83 37.82 -43.17
CA THR A 840 4.42 36.67 -43.90
C THR A 840 3.59 36.24 -45.11
N PHE A 841 2.26 36.31 -44.98
CA PHE A 841 1.31 35.88 -46.01
C PHE A 841 0.63 37.06 -46.73
N SER A 842 1.09 38.29 -46.52
CA SER A 842 0.52 39.52 -47.11
C SER A 842 -0.99 39.65 -46.90
N LEU A 843 -1.47 39.31 -45.70
CA LEU A 843 -2.88 39.35 -45.36
C LEU A 843 -3.34 40.80 -45.12
N PRO A 844 -4.54 41.22 -45.58
CA PRO A 844 -5.04 42.58 -45.36
C PRO A 844 -5.24 42.94 -43.89
N SER A 845 -4.97 44.19 -43.52
CA SER A 845 -5.14 44.70 -42.15
C SER A 845 -6.59 44.67 -41.65
N GLY A 846 -7.58 44.63 -42.54
CA GLY A 846 -9.00 44.58 -42.18
C GLY A 846 -9.48 43.25 -41.56
N ILE A 847 -8.63 42.21 -41.50
CA ILE A 847 -8.99 40.91 -40.92
C ILE A 847 -9.33 41.03 -39.43
N SER A 848 -8.68 41.93 -38.70
CA SER A 848 -8.94 42.12 -37.26
C SER A 848 -10.37 42.58 -36.94
N SER A 849 -11.10 43.08 -37.94
CA SER A 849 -12.49 43.53 -37.81
C SER A 849 -13.51 42.42 -38.08
N MET A 850 -13.08 41.22 -38.45
CA MET A 850 -13.96 40.06 -38.67
C MET A 850 -14.34 39.39 -37.35
N ASP A 851 -15.43 38.59 -37.35
CA ASP A 851 -15.74 37.70 -36.22
C ASP A 851 -14.54 36.77 -35.93
N VAL A 852 -14.24 36.54 -34.64
CA VAL A 852 -13.03 35.82 -34.21
C VAL A 852 -12.96 34.43 -34.82
N GLU A 853 -14.08 33.73 -34.91
CA GLU A 853 -14.19 32.39 -35.50
C GLU A 853 -13.80 32.42 -36.98
N LYS A 854 -14.23 33.45 -37.72
CA LYS A 854 -13.84 33.62 -39.15
C LYS A 854 -12.38 33.97 -39.31
N GLN A 855 -11.78 34.69 -38.35
CA GLN A 855 -10.34 34.95 -38.33
C GLN A 855 -9.57 33.64 -38.14
N VAL A 856 -10.02 32.77 -37.23
CA VAL A 856 -9.44 31.45 -37.01
C VAL A 856 -9.54 30.58 -38.27
N ASP A 857 -10.71 30.51 -38.90
CA ASP A 857 -10.92 29.76 -40.15
C ASP A 857 -10.01 30.24 -41.29
N LEU A 858 -9.74 31.54 -41.35
CA LEU A 858 -8.81 32.12 -42.32
C LEU A 858 -7.36 31.74 -41.99
N LEU A 859 -6.93 31.93 -40.73
CA LEU A 859 -5.58 31.60 -40.28
C LEU A 859 -5.25 30.11 -40.46
N LYS A 860 -6.22 29.22 -40.25
CA LYS A 860 -6.08 27.76 -40.43
C LYS A 860 -5.65 27.38 -41.85
N LYS A 861 -5.90 28.23 -42.86
CA LYS A 861 -5.45 28.03 -44.25
C LYS A 861 -3.96 28.31 -44.48
N PHE A 862 -3.33 29.07 -43.58
CA PHE A 862 -1.95 29.53 -43.71
C PHE A 862 -1.02 28.98 -42.63
N VAL A 863 -1.57 28.66 -41.46
CA VAL A 863 -0.81 28.22 -40.28
C VAL A 863 -1.25 26.82 -39.90
N ASN A 864 -0.32 25.88 -40.00
CA ASN A 864 -0.44 24.56 -39.38
C ASN A 864 0.22 24.61 -38.00
N LEU A 865 -0.55 24.33 -36.94
CA LEU A 865 -0.04 24.37 -35.57
C LEU A 865 1.05 23.33 -35.31
N ASP A 866 1.00 22.18 -35.97
CA ASP A 866 2.03 21.14 -35.84
C ASP A 866 3.37 21.60 -36.42
N ASP A 867 3.34 22.45 -37.46
CA ASP A 867 4.55 22.99 -38.07
C ASP A 867 5.26 24.00 -37.15
N LEU A 868 4.52 24.65 -36.24
CA LEU A 868 5.08 25.57 -35.25
C LEU A 868 5.87 24.86 -34.14
N GLN A 869 5.69 23.55 -34.01
CA GLN A 869 6.43 22.70 -33.08
C GLN A 869 7.81 22.26 -33.62
N ASP A 870 8.05 22.44 -34.92
CA ASP A 870 9.33 22.13 -35.58
C ASP A 870 10.15 23.41 -35.77
N SER A 871 11.23 23.55 -35.00
CA SER A 871 12.11 24.72 -35.03
C SER A 871 12.67 25.03 -36.43
N LYS A 872 12.85 24.04 -37.30
CA LYS A 872 13.33 24.26 -38.67
C LYS A 872 12.23 24.82 -39.56
N LYS A 873 10.98 24.39 -39.37
CA LYS A 873 9.83 24.94 -40.08
C LYS A 873 9.53 26.36 -39.62
N VAL A 874 9.63 26.62 -38.31
CA VAL A 874 9.55 27.97 -37.74
C VAL A 874 10.64 28.86 -38.33
N ASP A 875 11.91 28.44 -38.34
CA ASP A 875 12.99 29.24 -38.92
C ASP A 875 12.76 29.56 -40.41
N LYS A 876 12.23 28.61 -41.18
CA LYS A 876 11.84 28.83 -42.58
C LYS A 876 10.70 29.85 -42.72
N LEU A 877 9.69 29.78 -41.84
CA LEU A 877 8.61 30.76 -41.76
C LEU A 877 9.17 32.16 -41.46
N LEU A 878 10.11 32.27 -40.51
CA LEU A 878 10.71 33.53 -40.08
C LEU A 878 11.65 34.16 -41.10
N LYS A 879 12.38 33.33 -41.86
CA LYS A 879 13.13 33.80 -43.03
C LYS A 879 12.21 34.39 -44.11
N ARG A 880 11.02 33.79 -44.31
CA ARG A 880 9.99 34.36 -45.19
C ARG A 880 9.41 35.65 -44.60
N PHE A 881 9.03 35.65 -43.33
CA PHE A 881 8.52 36.83 -42.62
C PHE A 881 9.47 38.02 -42.78
N THR A 882 10.74 37.86 -42.42
CA THR A 882 11.73 38.95 -42.44
C THR A 882 11.97 39.49 -43.85
N ALA A 883 11.96 38.63 -44.88
CA ALA A 883 12.01 39.07 -46.27
C ALA A 883 10.77 39.87 -46.70
N MET A 884 9.57 39.43 -46.31
CA MET A 884 8.32 40.15 -46.60
C MET A 884 8.22 41.47 -45.82
N TYR A 885 8.72 41.49 -44.58
CA TYR A 885 8.81 42.67 -43.76
C TYR A 885 9.73 43.72 -44.41
N ASP A 886 10.90 43.30 -44.92
CA ASP A 886 11.80 44.17 -45.67
C ASP A 886 11.14 44.74 -46.92
N LEU A 887 10.37 43.93 -47.67
CA LEU A 887 9.64 44.39 -48.85
C LEU A 887 8.55 45.43 -48.52
N GLN A 888 7.84 45.27 -47.41
CA GLN A 888 6.79 46.21 -46.99
C GLN A 888 7.36 47.52 -46.42
N ASN A 889 8.54 47.47 -45.78
CA ASN A 889 9.08 48.60 -45.01
C ASN A 889 10.28 49.31 -45.66
N ASN A 890 10.89 48.77 -46.73
CA ASN A 890 11.99 49.40 -47.46
C ASN A 890 11.72 49.47 -48.98
N SER A 891 11.43 50.67 -49.48
CA SER A 891 11.25 50.99 -50.90
C SER A 891 12.55 51.33 -51.65
N SER A 892 13.73 51.08 -51.05
CA SER A 892 15.03 51.33 -51.68
C SER A 892 16.03 50.24 -51.28
N ASN A 893 16.35 49.34 -52.23
CA ASN A 893 17.36 48.26 -52.15
C ASN A 893 17.00 47.03 -51.28
N SER A 894 15.93 46.31 -51.61
CA SER A 894 15.73 44.94 -51.09
C SER A 894 16.50 43.91 -51.96
N PRO A 895 17.45 43.13 -51.39
CA PRO A 895 18.10 42.02 -52.10
C PRO A 895 17.09 40.94 -52.58
N ALA A 896 15.94 40.84 -51.91
CA ALA A 896 14.86 39.93 -52.30
C ALA A 896 14.23 40.35 -53.64
N LEU A 897 14.20 41.65 -53.95
CA LEU A 897 13.74 42.16 -55.24
C LEU A 897 14.69 41.73 -56.36
N SER A 898 16.01 41.78 -56.15
CA SER A 898 17.02 41.36 -57.13
C SER A 898 16.97 39.86 -57.45
N ILE A 899 16.61 39.02 -56.48
CA ILE A 899 16.43 37.57 -56.69
C ILE A 899 15.10 37.27 -57.40
N LEU A 900 14.03 38.00 -57.06
CA LEU A 900 12.71 37.82 -57.70
C LEU A 900 12.67 38.36 -59.15
N THR A 901 13.48 39.39 -59.47
CA THR A 901 13.59 39.96 -60.82
C THR A 901 14.69 39.35 -61.68
N GLY A 902 15.59 38.53 -61.11
CA GLY A 902 16.74 37.94 -61.81
C GLY A 902 16.49 36.61 -62.53
N GLY A 903 15.25 36.11 -62.56
CA GLY A 903 14.90 34.77 -63.04
C GLY A 903 14.45 34.65 -64.50
N THR A 904 14.57 35.69 -65.32
CA THR A 904 14.18 35.64 -66.74
C THR A 904 15.13 36.43 -67.64
N SER A 905 16.31 35.87 -67.90
CA SER A 905 17.03 35.92 -69.20
C SER A 905 18.41 35.26 -69.06
N GLY A 906 18.59 34.12 -69.72
CA GLY A 906 19.84 33.35 -69.77
C GLY A 906 19.60 31.86 -69.65
#